data_AF-Q1NHP5-F1
#
_entry.id   AF-Q1NHP5-F1
#
_cell.length_a   1.000
_cell.length_b   1.000
_cell.length_c   1.000
_cell.angle_alpha   90.00
_cell.angle_beta   90.00
_cell.angle_gamma   90.00
#
_symmetry.space_group_name_H-M   'P 1'
#
loop_
_entity.id
_entity.type
_entity.pdbx_description
1 polymer ?
#
loop_
_entity_poly.entity_id
_entity_poly.type
_entity_poly.pdbx_seq_one_letter_code
_entity_poly.pdbx_strand_id
1 'polypeptide(L)'
;MRPPLTDRLAVIGDRLAHIDPIMIDGTPGVVLFLSYTDGETRARTLRFAGPNAQSCWAAAETALKRAAPEGCWLRVDWVRAVEQIDWRDLRARIGRTKRNYFRLGIALDGRLERAFLETEINANAMLYGGKGHPTATLNEANFRRYARIRHGVDALDFSDDAPVWLFSTAGLFQGENGVIHPIRQQGRNAGRRTVEQLDPELLQQMIADGSAYLASQAREDGRFHYGWHPCFDRPIAAYNSLRHASTLYAMLESWEVTRAPDVLAAIERGLGYLERALIREVALPDGSPAAFLIDAGEEIKLGGNAVCVLALVKYSELFASDQYRPLLDRLAQGIAYMQDAASGGFVHVLQYPTLRVKQPFRIIYYDGEAAFGLMRLYGLTKDPRWLAVATRAVRHFIAAGHAAAHDHWLGYCANELTRHCPEEAWFRFGLDNVRDYLDFVEHRITTFPTLLELMMAAQGMIDRLAQDPEHRHLLDDFDRERFDRALHARAHYLLNGHFWPELAMFFANPRRIVGSFFIRHHAFRVRIDDVEHYLSGLVAYRQHLLRQRTADAKEIGWTAHNVAGATGGTWVRSPPEDWRATGLCIYRPSLQDGDMVVMRGEEDAERGIPPRQVNRVKPQARGIITSAPQAFADAELPVLSVRNNGDAVLALGRYARSMMRGKLIGVTGSAGKTTMVAMLAQALRPWGKVGTSRLNANLPHGIGWNLASIAWDTPHVVMELAIGRMKQNAALARPDVAVFTNIAAAHLEFHHDLATVARRKSAIFEGMAAGATAILNADMAELARVRALAMARELNIVSYGEAPQADIRLISRKGNFLEAETPSGRMGYHLATPGRHMAVNSLAVLATLHALSLQPHRGMTALEDFRPLAGRGDVAALCVQGKRILLIDEAYNANPASMAAALELLGAQAGGRRVAILGEMLELGPGAEGYHADLAPLATGLSIDVVHAVGPLYARFCADLPPRHRGIHAPDLATLHALWPELIRDGDIVLVKGSHGSGVHEIVRAIQAEADTTAMPRSPALLAS
;
A
#
# COMPACT_ATOMS: atom_id res chain seq x y z
N MET A 1 20.16 9.49 8.07
CA MET A 1 20.88 10.75 7.76
C MET A 1 19.95 11.66 6.98
N ARG A 2 19.94 12.97 7.28
CA ARG A 2 19.16 13.94 6.49
C ARG A 2 19.88 14.15 5.15
N PRO A 3 19.21 13.99 4.00
CA PRO A 3 19.86 14.21 2.71
C PRO A 3 20.16 15.71 2.52
N PRO A 4 21.31 16.06 1.91
CA PRO A 4 21.63 17.44 1.54
C PRO A 4 20.53 18.09 0.72
N LEU A 5 20.37 19.41 0.83
CA LEU A 5 19.39 20.17 0.07
C LEU A 5 19.58 19.97 -1.45
N THR A 6 20.81 19.85 -1.93
CA THR A 6 21.09 19.59 -3.36
C THR A 6 20.45 18.31 -3.86
N ASP A 7 20.57 17.22 -3.11
CA ASP A 7 20.03 15.91 -3.50
C ASP A 7 18.51 15.94 -3.44
N ARG A 8 17.97 16.60 -2.40
CA ARG A 8 16.54 16.82 -2.23
C ARG A 8 15.92 17.57 -3.41
N LEU A 9 16.58 18.62 -3.89
CA LEU A 9 16.13 19.42 -5.03
C LEU A 9 16.23 18.62 -6.34
N ALA A 10 17.29 17.84 -6.54
CA ALA A 10 17.43 17.00 -7.74
C ALA A 10 16.24 16.05 -7.90
N VAL A 11 15.86 15.33 -6.83
CA VAL A 11 14.72 14.40 -6.86
C VAL A 11 13.39 15.13 -7.14
N ILE A 12 13.20 16.35 -6.63
CA ILE A 12 12.01 17.15 -6.95
C ILE A 12 12.02 17.56 -8.43
N GLY A 13 13.16 18.00 -8.95
CA GLY A 13 13.33 18.37 -10.36
C GLY A 13 12.92 17.26 -11.33
N ASP A 14 13.37 16.03 -11.07
CA ASP A 14 13.02 14.86 -11.87
C ASP A 14 11.50 14.61 -11.91
N ARG A 15 10.80 14.90 -10.80
CA ARG A 15 9.33 14.74 -10.72
C ARG A 15 8.56 15.84 -11.45
N LEU A 16 9.18 17.01 -11.66
CA LEU A 16 8.55 18.16 -12.32
C LEU A 16 8.79 18.17 -13.83
N ALA A 17 9.67 17.31 -14.35
CA ALA A 17 10.10 17.30 -15.76
C ALA A 17 8.94 17.18 -16.77
N HIS A 18 7.83 16.55 -16.37
CA HIS A 18 6.68 16.25 -17.24
C HIS A 18 5.45 17.15 -17.00
N ILE A 19 5.64 18.35 -16.46
CA ILE A 19 4.52 19.28 -16.26
C ILE A 19 4.13 19.94 -17.59
N ASP A 20 2.89 19.69 -18.01
CA ASP A 20 2.30 20.32 -19.17
C ASP A 20 2.14 21.85 -18.97
N PRO A 21 2.52 22.67 -19.98
CA PRO A 21 2.18 24.08 -20.00
C PRO A 21 0.67 24.31 -19.99
N ILE A 22 0.25 25.41 -19.38
CA ILE A 22 -1.13 25.89 -19.38
C ILE A 22 -1.20 27.27 -20.03
N MET A 23 -2.39 27.71 -20.40
CA MET A 23 -2.59 29.07 -20.92
C MET A 23 -2.54 30.08 -19.76
N ILE A 24 -1.62 31.04 -19.85
CA ILE A 24 -1.42 32.12 -18.90
C ILE A 24 -1.41 33.42 -19.70
N ASP A 25 -2.42 34.27 -19.49
CA ASP A 25 -2.55 35.53 -20.23
C ASP A 25 -2.43 35.34 -21.76
N GLY A 26 -3.07 34.28 -22.28
CA GLY A 26 -3.02 33.94 -23.70
C GLY A 26 -1.73 33.28 -24.20
N THR A 27 -0.75 33.02 -23.33
CA THR A 27 0.54 32.38 -23.68
C THR A 27 0.71 31.03 -22.97
N PRO A 28 1.10 29.94 -23.66
CA PRO A 28 1.46 28.69 -23.01
C PRO A 28 2.67 28.85 -22.09
N GLY A 29 2.56 28.40 -20.84
CA GLY A 29 3.66 28.42 -19.90
C GLY A 29 3.41 27.58 -18.65
N VAL A 30 4.44 27.43 -17.83
CA VAL A 30 4.37 26.78 -16.52
C VAL A 30 4.53 27.85 -15.44
N VAL A 31 3.74 27.75 -14.37
CA VAL A 31 3.91 28.54 -13.15
C VAL A 31 4.13 27.61 -11.98
N LEU A 32 5.24 27.83 -11.26
CA LEU A 32 5.59 27.14 -10.02
C LEU A 32 5.54 28.11 -8.84
N PHE A 33 4.97 27.66 -7.73
CA PHE A 33 5.09 28.27 -6.41
C PHE A 33 5.96 27.40 -5.53
N LEU A 34 7.03 27.96 -4.97
CA LEU A 34 7.91 27.30 -4.02
C LEU A 34 7.68 27.88 -2.64
N SER A 35 7.15 27.09 -1.72
CA SER A 35 6.98 27.48 -0.33
C SER A 35 8.02 26.75 0.52
N TYR A 36 8.80 27.47 1.33
CA TYR A 36 9.78 26.84 2.21
C TYR A 36 9.85 27.51 3.59
N THR A 37 10.16 26.72 4.62
CA THR A 37 10.35 27.18 6.01
C THR A 37 11.34 26.30 6.78
N ASP A 38 11.96 26.85 7.81
CA ASP A 38 12.67 26.11 8.87
C ASP A 38 11.73 25.43 9.88
N GLY A 39 10.42 25.69 9.79
CA GLY A 39 9.39 25.18 10.69
C GLY A 39 9.10 26.13 11.87
N GLU A 40 9.99 27.07 12.19
CA GLU A 40 9.78 28.04 13.28
C GLU A 40 8.95 29.23 12.82
N THR A 41 9.15 29.65 11.57
CA THR A 41 8.47 30.81 11.00
C THR A 41 7.56 30.41 9.85
N ARG A 42 6.61 31.28 9.52
CA ARG A 42 5.76 31.09 8.34
C ARG A 42 6.61 30.92 7.08
N ALA A 43 6.20 29.99 6.23
CA ALA A 43 6.83 29.75 4.94
C ALA A 43 6.88 31.00 4.06
N ARG A 44 8.01 31.16 3.39
CA ARG A 44 8.18 32.10 2.28
C ARG A 44 7.79 31.42 0.99
N THR A 45 6.91 32.05 0.23
CA THR A 45 6.48 31.57 -1.08
C THR A 45 7.17 32.39 -2.17
N LEU A 46 7.75 31.72 -3.17
CA LEU A 46 8.34 32.34 -4.35
C LEU A 46 7.59 31.85 -5.60
N ARG A 47 7.43 32.70 -6.61
CA ARG A 47 6.74 32.36 -7.86
C ARG A 47 7.72 32.39 -9.03
N PHE A 48 7.68 31.37 -9.86
CA PHE A 48 8.49 31.23 -11.07
C PHE A 48 7.58 30.93 -12.24
N ALA A 49 7.90 31.50 -13.41
CA ALA A 49 7.20 31.19 -14.64
C ALA A 49 8.15 31.17 -15.83
N GLY A 50 7.76 30.43 -16.85
CA GLY A 50 8.59 30.17 -18.02
C GLY A 50 7.87 29.29 -19.03
N PRO A 51 8.47 29.09 -20.21
CA PRO A 51 7.83 28.39 -21.32
C PRO A 51 7.65 26.88 -21.07
N ASN A 52 8.44 26.29 -20.18
CA ASN A 52 8.37 24.87 -19.84
C ASN A 52 8.87 24.58 -18.42
N ALA A 53 8.55 23.40 -17.91
CA ALA A 53 8.85 22.98 -16.55
C ALA A 53 10.35 23.00 -16.22
N GLN A 54 11.20 22.60 -17.16
CA GLN A 54 12.65 22.53 -16.96
C GLN A 54 13.25 23.93 -16.73
N SER A 55 12.87 24.91 -17.55
CA SER A 55 13.32 26.30 -17.40
C SER A 55 12.82 26.94 -16.09
N CYS A 56 11.55 26.70 -15.73
CA CYS A 56 11.00 27.15 -14.46
C CYS A 56 11.72 26.52 -13.27
N TRP A 57 11.98 25.21 -13.32
CA TRP A 57 12.63 24.49 -12.24
C TRP A 57 14.09 24.92 -12.07
N ALA A 58 14.85 25.14 -13.15
CA ALA A 58 16.23 25.61 -13.06
C ALA A 58 16.34 26.97 -12.33
N ALA A 59 15.42 27.90 -12.64
CA ALA A 59 15.34 29.18 -11.95
C ALA A 59 14.93 29.03 -10.47
N ALA A 60 13.93 28.17 -10.22
CA ALA A 60 13.45 27.82 -8.89
C ALA A 60 14.55 27.21 -7.99
N GLU A 61 15.27 26.22 -8.52
CA GLU A 61 16.37 25.52 -7.85
C GLU A 61 17.50 26.48 -7.48
N THR A 62 17.87 27.37 -8.41
CA THR A 62 18.90 28.39 -8.17
C THR A 62 18.52 29.33 -7.03
N ALA A 63 17.24 29.72 -6.96
CA ALA A 63 16.75 30.56 -5.87
C ALA A 63 16.72 29.81 -4.53
N LEU A 64 16.29 28.55 -4.51
CA LEU A 64 16.24 27.73 -3.30
C LEU A 64 17.64 27.49 -2.72
N LYS A 65 18.63 27.16 -3.55
CA LYS A 65 20.02 26.99 -3.11
C LYS A 65 20.61 28.23 -2.44
N ARG A 66 20.11 29.43 -2.77
CA ARG A 66 20.55 30.70 -2.18
C ARG A 66 19.81 31.05 -0.90
N ALA A 67 18.54 30.65 -0.76
CA ALA A 67 17.63 31.24 0.21
C ALA A 67 17.01 30.24 1.20
N ALA A 68 16.99 28.95 0.88
CA ALA A 68 16.38 27.92 1.71
C ALA A 68 17.41 27.29 2.66
N PRO A 69 17.12 27.19 3.98
CA PRO A 69 18.05 26.58 4.91
C PRO A 69 18.15 25.07 4.72
N GLU A 70 19.27 24.49 5.15
CA GLU A 70 19.49 23.05 5.15
C GLU A 70 18.41 22.37 6.00
N GLY A 71 17.81 21.28 5.47
CA GLY A 71 16.73 20.59 6.19
C GLY A 71 15.38 21.31 6.22
N CYS A 72 15.18 22.42 5.50
CA CYS A 72 13.87 23.09 5.43
C CYS A 72 12.72 22.16 4.99
N TRP A 73 11.50 22.49 5.40
CA TRP A 73 10.30 21.96 4.78
C TRP A 73 10.07 22.66 3.45
N LEU A 74 9.85 21.90 2.39
CA LEU A 74 9.71 22.42 1.04
C LEU A 74 8.40 21.91 0.42
N ARG A 75 7.63 22.81 -0.15
CA ARG A 75 6.44 22.51 -0.94
C ARG A 75 6.54 23.19 -2.30
N VAL A 76 6.29 22.44 -3.35
CA VAL A 76 6.24 22.94 -4.72
C VAL A 76 4.83 22.73 -5.24
N ASP A 77 4.16 23.81 -5.64
CA ASP A 77 2.84 23.78 -6.28
C ASP A 77 2.99 24.26 -7.73
N TRP A 78 2.42 23.55 -8.69
CA TRP A 78 2.32 24.01 -10.07
C TRP A 78 0.86 24.23 -10.46
N VAL A 79 0.63 25.26 -11.26
CA VAL A 79 -0.71 25.63 -11.70
C VAL A 79 -1.19 24.66 -12.77
N ARG A 80 -2.45 24.19 -12.63
CA ARG A 80 -3.08 23.23 -13.56
C ARG A 80 -4.17 23.84 -14.41
N ALA A 81 -4.89 24.81 -13.88
CA ALA A 81 -5.95 25.51 -14.58
C ALA A 81 -6.11 26.90 -13.99
N VAL A 82 -6.46 27.86 -14.85
CA VAL A 82 -6.73 29.24 -14.52
C VAL A 82 -8.08 29.63 -15.11
N GLU A 83 -8.88 30.34 -14.34
CA GLU A 83 -10.21 30.83 -14.71
C GLU A 83 -10.27 32.32 -14.37
N GLN A 84 -10.56 33.17 -15.35
CA GLN A 84 -10.80 34.60 -15.13
C GLN A 84 -12.27 34.83 -14.79
N ILE A 85 -12.53 35.53 -13.69
CA ILE A 85 -13.86 35.99 -13.26
C ILE A 85 -13.77 37.43 -12.74
N ASP A 86 -14.88 37.99 -12.25
CA ASP A 86 -14.91 39.27 -11.54
C ASP A 86 -15.11 39.06 -10.02
N TRP A 87 -14.93 40.11 -9.21
CA TRP A 87 -15.11 40.03 -7.75
C TRP A 87 -16.55 39.74 -7.35
N ARG A 88 -17.54 40.19 -8.10
CA ARG A 88 -18.96 39.91 -7.85
C ARG A 88 -19.24 38.41 -7.94
N ASP A 89 -18.78 37.76 -8.99
CA ASP A 89 -18.91 36.32 -9.21
C ASP A 89 -18.08 35.52 -8.18
N LEU A 90 -16.89 36.01 -7.84
CA LEU A 90 -16.09 35.41 -6.77
C LEU A 90 -16.83 35.46 -5.42
N ARG A 91 -17.39 36.61 -5.04
CA ARG A 91 -18.19 36.76 -3.82
C ARG A 91 -19.38 35.81 -3.80
N ALA A 92 -20.09 35.66 -4.93
CA ALA A 92 -21.18 34.71 -5.06
C ALA A 92 -20.70 33.26 -4.85
N ARG A 93 -19.54 32.88 -5.42
CA ARG A 93 -18.96 31.53 -5.30
C ARG A 93 -18.48 31.21 -3.89
N ILE A 94 -17.74 32.12 -3.23
CA ILE A 94 -17.32 31.93 -1.83
C ILE A 94 -18.53 31.94 -0.89
N GLY A 95 -19.56 32.74 -1.18
CA GLY A 95 -20.80 32.83 -0.40
C GLY A 95 -21.59 31.52 -0.37
N ARG A 96 -21.44 30.65 -1.39
CA ARG A 96 -22.01 29.29 -1.44
C ARG A 96 -21.09 28.21 -0.88
N THR A 97 -19.85 28.56 -0.56
CA THR A 97 -18.82 27.62 -0.10
C THR A 97 -18.74 27.64 1.42
N LYS A 98 -18.68 26.47 2.07
CA LYS A 98 -18.47 26.40 3.54
C LYS A 98 -17.17 27.12 3.92
N ARG A 99 -17.17 27.82 5.05
CA ARG A 99 -15.99 28.53 5.58
C ARG A 99 -14.74 27.65 5.58
N ASN A 100 -13.65 28.14 4.99
CA ASN A 100 -12.35 27.46 4.83
C ASN A 100 -12.33 26.25 3.88
N TYR A 101 -13.39 26.03 3.09
CA TYR A 101 -13.46 24.97 2.08
C TYR A 101 -13.39 25.50 0.64
N PHE A 102 -13.02 26.77 0.44
CA PHE A 102 -12.69 27.28 -0.89
C PHE A 102 -11.31 26.76 -1.31
N ARG A 103 -11.28 25.83 -2.27
CA ARG A 103 -10.10 25.01 -2.63
C ARG A 103 -9.32 25.53 -3.85
N LEU A 104 -9.27 26.85 -4.02
CA LEU A 104 -8.59 27.50 -5.15
C LEU A 104 -7.69 28.63 -4.64
N GLY A 105 -6.61 28.86 -5.36
CA GLY A 105 -5.82 30.09 -5.23
C GLY A 105 -6.54 31.26 -5.89
N ILE A 106 -6.15 32.48 -5.51
CA ILE A 106 -6.67 33.74 -6.04
C ILE A 106 -5.48 34.58 -6.51
N ALA A 107 -5.54 35.09 -7.74
CA ALA A 107 -4.57 36.03 -8.28
C ALA A 107 -5.25 37.32 -8.73
N LEU A 108 -4.50 38.42 -8.64
CA LEU A 108 -4.96 39.78 -8.94
C LEU A 108 -4.54 40.26 -10.35
N ASP A 109 -3.89 39.39 -11.11
CA ASP A 109 -3.46 39.64 -12.49
C ASP A 109 -3.41 38.31 -13.28
N GLY A 110 -3.56 38.40 -14.61
CA GLY A 110 -3.61 37.24 -15.50
C GLY A 110 -2.31 36.48 -15.67
N ARG A 111 -1.17 37.07 -15.25
CA ARG A 111 0.15 36.42 -15.25
C ARG A 111 0.42 35.66 -13.94
N LEU A 112 -0.46 35.78 -12.95
CA LEU A 112 -0.31 35.20 -11.62
C LEU A 112 0.95 35.71 -10.89
N GLU A 113 1.33 36.96 -11.12
CA GLU A 113 2.45 37.60 -10.41
C GLU A 113 2.07 37.92 -8.96
N ARG A 114 0.84 38.40 -8.77
CA ARG A 114 0.21 38.74 -7.48
C ARG A 114 -0.82 37.67 -7.10
N ALA A 115 -0.33 36.43 -7.00
CA ALA A 115 -1.12 35.26 -6.66
C ALA A 115 -0.98 34.85 -5.17
N PHE A 116 -2.02 34.21 -4.65
CA PHE A 116 -2.10 33.66 -3.30
C PHE A 116 -2.60 32.20 -3.37
N LEU A 117 -1.83 31.27 -2.81
CA LEU A 117 -2.22 29.86 -2.73
C LEU A 117 -3.42 29.66 -1.78
N GLU A 118 -4.19 28.59 -1.98
CA GLU A 118 -5.27 28.18 -1.04
C GLU A 118 -4.77 28.16 0.41
N THR A 119 -3.58 27.61 0.63
CA THR A 119 -2.98 27.49 1.96
C THR A 119 -2.65 28.84 2.58
N GLU A 120 -2.12 29.78 1.78
CA GLU A 120 -1.85 31.15 2.21
C GLU A 120 -3.14 31.90 2.55
N ILE A 121 -4.18 31.75 1.72
CA ILE A 121 -5.51 32.35 1.93
C ILE A 121 -6.10 31.90 3.28
N ASN A 122 -6.05 30.59 3.54
CA ASN A 122 -6.56 30.01 4.79
C ASN A 122 -5.71 30.42 6.01
N ALA A 123 -4.39 30.32 5.91
CA ALA A 123 -3.49 30.62 7.02
C ALA A 123 -3.45 32.11 7.41
N ASN A 124 -3.95 32.99 6.55
CA ASN A 124 -4.10 34.42 6.82
C ASN A 124 -5.55 34.85 7.05
N ALA A 125 -6.50 33.91 7.10
CA ALA A 125 -7.92 34.18 7.29
C ALA A 125 -8.46 35.25 6.31
N MET A 126 -8.02 35.20 5.05
CA MET A 126 -8.41 36.15 4.01
C MET A 126 -9.87 35.98 3.57
N LEU A 127 -10.44 34.78 3.75
CA LEU A 127 -11.85 34.46 3.49
C LEU A 127 -12.63 34.12 4.78
N TYR A 128 -12.48 34.96 5.81
CA TYR A 128 -13.08 34.77 7.13
C TYR A 128 -14.01 35.91 7.58
N GLY A 129 -15.31 35.62 7.70
CA GLY A 129 -16.33 36.57 8.14
C GLY A 129 -16.56 36.68 9.65
N GLY A 130 -15.79 36.00 10.51
CA GLY A 130 -16.02 36.05 11.96
C GLY A 130 -17.08 35.07 12.48
N LYS A 131 -17.45 35.15 13.76
CA LYS A 131 -18.47 34.27 14.37
C LYS A 131 -19.84 34.54 13.71
N GLY A 132 -20.59 33.48 13.37
CA GLY A 132 -21.92 33.61 12.75
C GLY A 132 -22.00 33.46 11.23
N HIS A 133 -20.87 33.51 10.50
CA HIS A 133 -20.84 33.38 9.03
C HIS A 133 -20.46 31.95 8.54
N PRO A 134 -21.40 31.01 8.34
CA PRO A 134 -21.07 29.60 8.07
C PRO A 134 -20.31 29.36 6.75
N THR A 135 -20.30 30.34 5.86
CA THR A 135 -19.69 30.31 4.52
C THR A 135 -18.38 31.10 4.48
N ALA A 136 -17.62 30.95 3.40
CA ALA A 136 -16.42 31.74 3.17
C ALA A 136 -16.84 33.19 2.85
N THR A 137 -16.13 34.16 3.42
CA THR A 137 -16.48 35.58 3.31
C THR A 137 -15.21 36.40 3.17
N LEU A 138 -15.12 37.23 2.15
CA LEU A 138 -13.95 38.08 1.93
C LEU A 138 -13.70 38.97 3.17
N ASN A 139 -12.48 38.89 3.70
CA ASN A 139 -12.01 39.77 4.75
C ASN A 139 -10.96 40.72 4.16
N GLU A 140 -11.41 41.87 3.67
CA GLU A 140 -10.52 42.78 2.94
C GLU A 140 -9.35 43.28 3.79
N ALA A 141 -9.53 43.46 5.10
CA ALA A 141 -8.46 43.89 5.99
C ALA A 141 -7.33 42.85 6.07
N ASN A 142 -7.67 41.57 6.25
CA ASN A 142 -6.71 40.48 6.22
C ASN A 142 -6.10 40.30 4.83
N PHE A 143 -6.89 40.45 3.78
CA PHE A 143 -6.42 40.36 2.39
C PHE A 143 -5.37 41.44 2.10
N ARG A 144 -5.70 42.73 2.36
CA ARG A 144 -4.76 43.85 2.19
C ARG A 144 -3.51 43.67 3.04
N ARG A 145 -3.65 43.25 4.30
CA ARG A 145 -2.51 42.99 5.20
C ARG A 145 -1.56 41.95 4.61
N TYR A 146 -2.08 40.81 4.15
CA TYR A 146 -1.21 39.76 3.62
C TYR A 146 -0.70 40.08 2.21
N ALA A 147 -1.45 40.79 1.37
CA ALA A 147 -0.97 41.29 0.08
C ALA A 147 0.23 42.23 0.23
N ARG A 148 0.21 43.12 1.23
CA ARG A 148 1.37 43.94 1.60
C ARG A 148 2.56 43.10 2.01
N ILE A 149 2.36 42.10 2.88
CA ILE A 149 3.44 41.22 3.35
C ILE A 149 4.03 40.39 2.22
N ARG A 150 3.19 39.84 1.34
CA ARG A 150 3.57 38.87 0.31
C ARG A 150 4.13 39.52 -0.96
N HIS A 151 3.57 40.66 -1.36
CA HIS A 151 3.80 41.31 -2.65
C HIS A 151 4.12 42.81 -2.56
N GLY A 152 4.10 43.41 -1.36
CA GLY A 152 4.34 44.86 -1.21
C GLY A 152 3.22 45.74 -1.78
N VAL A 153 2.00 45.20 -1.94
CA VAL A 153 0.87 45.92 -2.55
C VAL A 153 -0.02 46.54 -1.47
N ASP A 154 -0.20 47.87 -1.53
CA ASP A 154 -1.02 48.64 -0.58
C ASP A 154 -2.45 48.91 -1.06
N ALA A 155 -2.62 49.23 -2.35
CA ALA A 155 -3.91 49.49 -2.96
C ALA A 155 -4.42 48.23 -3.67
N LEU A 156 -5.59 47.75 -3.25
CA LEU A 156 -6.31 46.64 -3.87
C LEU A 156 -7.70 47.11 -4.27
N ASP A 157 -8.06 46.85 -5.51
CA ASP A 157 -9.42 47.08 -6.01
C ASP A 157 -10.27 45.82 -5.78
N PHE A 158 -11.36 46.01 -5.03
CA PHE A 158 -12.39 44.99 -4.77
C PHE A 158 -13.74 45.40 -5.39
N SER A 159 -13.73 46.33 -6.37
CA SER A 159 -14.91 46.66 -7.18
C SER A 159 -15.47 45.41 -7.85
N ASP A 160 -16.79 45.36 -8.01
CA ASP A 160 -17.50 44.17 -8.47
C ASP A 160 -17.06 43.71 -9.87
N ASP A 161 -16.68 44.65 -10.74
CA ASP A 161 -16.26 44.47 -12.12
C ASP A 161 -14.74 44.26 -12.29
N ALA A 162 -13.93 44.49 -11.24
CA ALA A 162 -12.50 44.23 -11.33
C ALA A 162 -12.20 42.74 -11.53
N PRO A 163 -11.31 42.39 -12.48
CA PRO A 163 -11.02 41.00 -12.80
C PRO A 163 -10.14 40.35 -11.73
N VAL A 164 -10.39 39.05 -11.49
CA VAL A 164 -9.59 38.17 -10.65
C VAL A 164 -9.44 36.81 -11.31
N TRP A 165 -8.32 36.13 -11.02
CA TRP A 165 -8.01 34.84 -11.61
C TRP A 165 -8.00 33.77 -10.52
N LEU A 166 -8.90 32.80 -10.65
CA LEU A 166 -8.91 31.61 -9.82
C LEU A 166 -8.00 30.57 -10.44
N PHE A 167 -7.26 29.84 -9.61
CA PHE A 167 -6.39 28.79 -10.10
C PHE A 167 -6.36 27.57 -9.19
N SER A 168 -6.20 26.41 -9.81
CA SER A 168 -5.98 25.14 -9.12
C SER A 168 -4.52 24.73 -9.22
N THR A 169 -4.03 24.02 -8.21
CA THR A 169 -2.66 23.51 -8.19
C THR A 169 -2.61 22.00 -8.01
N ALA A 170 -1.55 21.42 -8.53
CA ALA A 170 -1.02 20.15 -8.05
C ALA A 170 0.30 20.43 -7.33
N GLY A 171 0.76 19.53 -6.46
CA GLY A 171 1.96 19.82 -5.68
C GLY A 171 2.68 18.61 -5.12
N LEU A 172 3.89 18.86 -4.66
CA LEU A 172 4.75 17.94 -3.92
C LEU A 172 5.17 18.62 -2.61
N PHE A 173 5.25 17.84 -1.54
CA PHE A 173 5.85 18.25 -0.28
C PHE A 173 7.04 17.36 0.06
N GLN A 174 8.08 17.93 0.65
CA GLN A 174 9.22 17.20 1.17
C GLN A 174 9.63 17.77 2.52
N GLY A 175 9.64 16.92 3.54
CA GLY A 175 10.08 17.28 4.89
C GLY A 175 11.58 17.08 5.11
N GLU A 176 12.01 17.20 6.37
CA GLU A 176 13.42 17.04 6.80
C GLU A 176 14.04 15.67 6.46
N ASN A 177 13.22 14.62 6.38
CA ASN A 177 13.65 13.26 6.08
C ASN A 177 13.91 13.02 4.58
N GLY A 178 13.64 14.01 3.71
CA GLY A 178 13.80 13.90 2.26
C GLY A 178 12.70 13.09 1.54
N VAL A 179 11.72 12.56 2.27
CA VAL A 179 10.60 11.81 1.67
C VAL A 179 9.67 12.78 0.95
N ILE A 180 9.39 12.47 -0.32
CA ILE A 180 8.46 13.26 -1.14
C ILE A 180 7.05 12.71 -0.99
N HIS A 181 6.11 13.60 -0.71
CA HIS A 181 4.70 13.34 -0.59
C HIS A 181 3.94 14.08 -1.69
N PRO A 182 3.25 13.39 -2.61
CA PRO A 182 2.37 14.03 -3.57
C PRO A 182 1.15 14.61 -2.86
N ILE A 183 0.78 15.85 -3.21
CA ILE A 183 -0.38 16.54 -2.67
C ILE A 183 -1.61 16.21 -3.51
N ARG A 184 -2.68 15.77 -2.86
CA ARG A 184 -3.94 15.48 -3.55
C ARG A 184 -4.51 16.78 -4.13
N GLN A 185 -4.81 16.71 -5.43
CA GLN A 185 -5.05 17.89 -6.27
C GLN A 185 -6.49 18.41 -6.16
N GLN A 186 -7.46 17.51 -6.04
CA GLN A 186 -8.89 17.85 -6.12
C GLN A 186 -9.74 17.05 -5.12
N GLY A 187 -11.01 17.46 -5.04
CA GLY A 187 -12.02 16.82 -4.20
C GLY A 187 -11.87 17.17 -2.72
N ARG A 188 -12.59 16.42 -1.89
CA ARG A 188 -12.72 16.76 -0.46
C ARG A 188 -11.40 16.65 0.33
N ASN A 189 -10.43 15.90 -0.20
CA ASN A 189 -9.11 15.66 0.38
C ASN A 189 -8.00 16.56 -0.22
N ALA A 190 -8.35 17.59 -1.01
CA ALA A 190 -7.37 18.46 -1.64
C ALA A 190 -6.48 19.21 -0.63
N GLY A 191 -5.22 19.42 -0.99
CA GLY A 191 -4.28 20.27 -0.25
C GLY A 191 -3.45 19.58 0.85
N ARG A 192 -3.55 18.25 0.98
CA ARG A 192 -2.70 17.40 1.85
C ARG A 192 -2.09 16.25 1.06
N ARG A 193 -1.09 15.57 1.63
CA ARG A 193 -0.53 14.34 1.05
C ARG A 193 -1.59 13.27 0.74
N THR A 194 -1.34 12.52 -0.33
CA THR A 194 -2.13 11.33 -0.66
C THR A 194 -1.82 10.21 0.33
N VAL A 195 -2.88 9.66 0.93
CA VAL A 195 -2.86 8.47 1.77
C VAL A 195 -3.86 7.52 1.12
N GLU A 196 -3.39 6.36 0.65
CA GLU A 196 -4.24 5.37 -0.03
C GLU A 196 -4.95 4.46 0.98
N GLN A 197 -4.23 4.06 2.02
CA GLN A 197 -4.74 3.26 3.12
C GLN A 197 -4.36 3.90 4.45
N LEU A 198 -5.32 3.93 5.38
CA LEU A 198 -5.08 4.34 6.75
C LEU A 198 -4.73 3.11 7.57
N ASP A 199 -3.43 2.81 7.66
CA ASP A 199 -2.92 1.65 8.38
C ASP A 199 -2.60 1.95 9.86
N PRO A 200 -2.48 0.91 10.72
CA PRO A 200 -2.12 1.05 12.12
C PRO A 200 -0.78 1.75 12.39
N GLU A 201 0.16 1.71 11.44
CA GLU A 201 1.48 2.32 11.56
C GLU A 201 1.40 3.85 11.40
N LEU A 202 0.68 4.34 10.39
CA LEU A 202 0.39 5.76 10.21
C LEU A 202 -0.47 6.29 11.36
N LEU A 203 -1.47 5.53 11.80
CA LEU A 203 -2.29 5.88 12.95
C LEU A 203 -1.45 5.98 14.23
N GLN A 204 -0.50 5.07 14.44
CA GLN A 204 0.45 5.15 15.58
C GLN A 204 1.20 6.48 15.56
N GLN A 205 1.72 6.89 14.40
CA GLN A 205 2.45 8.16 14.28
C GLN A 205 1.54 9.35 14.57
N MET A 206 0.34 9.39 13.99
CA MET A 206 -0.62 10.49 14.22
C MET A 206 -1.07 10.58 15.69
N ILE A 207 -1.26 9.44 16.35
CA ILE A 207 -1.59 9.40 17.78
C ILE A 207 -0.40 9.90 18.61
N ALA A 208 0.82 9.50 18.27
CA ALA A 208 2.04 9.98 18.93
C ALA A 208 2.20 11.50 18.78
N ASP A 209 2.04 12.03 17.57
CA ASP A 209 2.15 13.46 17.27
C ASP A 209 1.12 14.29 18.04
N GLY A 210 -0.16 13.88 18.02
CA GLY A 210 -1.22 14.57 18.76
C GLY A 210 -1.08 14.47 20.28
N SER A 211 -0.61 13.34 20.78
CA SER A 211 -0.34 13.13 22.21
C SER A 211 0.83 13.99 22.70
N ALA A 212 1.91 14.06 21.92
CA ALA A 212 3.05 14.94 22.17
C ALA A 212 2.63 16.43 22.13
N TYR A 213 1.76 16.80 21.19
CA TYR A 213 1.17 18.14 21.17
C TYR A 213 0.45 18.47 22.48
N LEU A 214 -0.46 17.61 22.96
CA LEU A 214 -1.16 17.84 24.23
C LEU A 214 -0.19 17.93 25.42
N ALA A 215 0.82 17.06 25.47
CA ALA A 215 1.84 17.11 26.51
C ALA A 215 2.60 18.44 26.52
N SER A 216 2.91 18.99 25.34
CA SER A 216 3.55 20.31 25.21
C SER A 216 2.64 21.48 25.63
N GLN A 217 1.32 21.26 25.70
CA GLN A 217 0.37 22.26 26.22
C GLN A 217 0.26 22.22 27.74
N ALA A 218 0.72 21.15 28.40
CA ALA A 218 0.67 21.02 29.87
C ALA A 218 1.79 21.83 30.54
N ARG A 219 1.38 22.82 31.33
CA ARG A 219 2.27 23.72 32.08
C ARG A 219 2.86 23.02 33.31
N GLU A 220 3.83 23.67 33.94
CA GLU A 220 4.47 23.19 35.16
C GLU A 220 3.48 23.05 36.33
N ASP A 221 2.47 23.94 36.42
CA ASP A 221 1.42 23.89 37.44
C ASP A 221 0.31 22.86 37.14
N GLY A 222 0.44 22.10 36.04
CA GLY A 222 -0.52 21.11 35.59
C GLY A 222 -1.66 21.66 34.73
N ARG A 223 -1.84 22.98 34.62
CA ARG A 223 -2.85 23.56 33.71
C ARG A 223 -2.44 23.39 32.25
N PHE A 224 -3.42 23.36 31.35
CA PHE A 224 -3.15 23.39 29.91
C PHE A 224 -3.16 24.82 29.35
N HIS A 225 -2.34 25.08 28.33
CA HIS A 225 -2.67 26.10 27.34
C HIS A 225 -3.92 25.62 26.58
N TYR A 226 -5.06 26.28 26.81
CA TYR A 226 -6.35 25.78 26.31
C TYR A 226 -6.43 25.65 24.79
N GLY A 227 -5.73 26.53 24.06
CA GLY A 227 -5.60 26.42 22.63
C GLY A 227 -5.02 27.67 21.97
N TRP A 228 -4.97 27.63 20.64
CA TRP A 228 -4.32 28.63 19.79
C TRP A 228 -5.20 29.00 18.59
N HIS A 229 -5.03 30.24 18.12
CA HIS A 229 -5.46 30.74 16.83
C HIS A 229 -4.25 30.76 15.88
N PRO A 230 -3.98 29.69 15.11
CA PRO A 230 -2.72 29.52 14.42
C PRO A 230 -2.47 30.54 13.31
N CYS A 231 -3.53 31.12 12.74
CA CYS A 231 -3.40 32.14 11.68
C CYS A 231 -2.56 33.35 12.15
N PHE A 232 -2.59 33.65 13.45
CA PHE A 232 -1.94 34.82 14.03
C PHE A 232 -1.06 34.50 15.25
N ASP A 233 -0.82 33.22 15.54
CA ASP A 233 -0.10 32.72 16.74
C ASP A 233 -0.59 33.36 18.05
N ARG A 234 -1.91 33.39 18.26
CA ARG A 234 -2.51 33.98 19.46
C ARG A 234 -3.10 32.90 20.38
N PRO A 235 -2.86 32.95 21.70
CA PRO A 235 -3.49 32.03 22.63
C PRO A 235 -5.00 32.30 22.75
N ILE A 236 -5.76 31.26 23.05
CA ILE A 236 -7.19 31.38 23.37
C ILE A 236 -7.31 31.72 24.86
N ALA A 237 -7.82 32.92 25.17
CA ALA A 237 -8.00 33.41 26.53
C ALA A 237 -9.28 32.85 27.19
N ALA A 238 -9.32 31.53 27.38
CA ALA A 238 -10.36 30.83 28.12
C ALA A 238 -9.76 29.60 28.80
N TYR A 239 -10.39 29.15 29.89
CA TYR A 239 -10.06 27.87 30.52
C TYR A 239 -11.36 27.17 30.90
N ASN A 240 -11.39 25.85 30.73
CA ASN A 240 -12.57 25.04 30.97
C ASN A 240 -12.16 23.79 31.75
N SER A 241 -12.62 23.67 32.99
CA SER A 241 -12.23 22.56 33.89
C SER A 241 -12.69 21.20 33.39
N LEU A 242 -13.86 21.11 32.74
CA LEU A 242 -14.35 19.88 32.12
C LEU A 242 -13.37 19.42 31.02
N ARG A 243 -12.93 20.36 30.16
CA ARG A 243 -11.98 20.04 29.09
C ARG A 243 -10.59 19.67 29.58
N HIS A 244 -10.17 20.16 30.75
CA HIS A 244 -8.95 19.68 31.38
C HIS A 244 -9.02 18.18 31.70
N ALA A 245 -10.13 17.73 32.31
CA ALA A 245 -10.30 16.33 32.69
C ALA A 245 -10.49 15.40 31.49
N SER A 246 -11.30 15.77 30.50
CA SER A 246 -11.47 14.98 29.27
C SER A 246 -10.17 14.86 28.47
N THR A 247 -9.35 15.91 28.46
CA THR A 247 -8.04 15.89 27.78
C THR A 247 -7.11 14.90 28.46
N LEU A 248 -7.10 14.84 29.79
CA LEU A 248 -6.32 13.84 30.54
C LEU A 248 -6.78 12.40 30.24
N TYR A 249 -8.09 12.17 30.11
CA TYR A 249 -8.62 10.87 29.70
C TYR A 249 -8.09 10.46 28.31
N ALA A 250 -8.19 11.33 27.30
CA ALA A 250 -7.67 11.03 25.96
C ALA A 250 -6.14 10.89 25.94
N MET A 251 -5.42 11.66 26.78
CA MET A 251 -3.97 11.50 26.94
C MET A 251 -3.61 10.12 27.52
N LEU A 252 -4.38 9.59 28.46
CA LEU A 252 -4.20 8.23 28.98
C LEU A 252 -4.47 7.16 27.92
N GLU A 253 -5.53 7.31 27.11
CA GLU A 253 -5.80 6.42 25.97
C GLU A 253 -4.67 6.44 24.94
N SER A 254 -4.15 7.63 24.60
CA SER A 254 -3.01 7.73 23.69
C SER A 254 -1.71 7.22 24.30
N TRP A 255 -1.48 7.40 25.60
CA TRP A 255 -0.31 6.85 26.29
C TRP A 255 -0.31 5.32 26.34
N GLU A 256 -1.47 4.68 26.49
CA GLU A 256 -1.59 3.22 26.38
C GLU A 256 -0.99 2.68 25.08
N VAL A 257 -1.12 3.45 24.01
CA VAL A 257 -0.63 3.15 22.66
C VAL A 257 0.82 3.60 22.44
N THR A 258 1.21 4.78 22.92
CA THR A 258 2.51 5.39 22.59
C THR A 258 3.59 5.08 23.62
N ARG A 259 3.22 4.87 24.88
CA ARG A 259 4.10 4.67 26.03
C ARG A 259 5.16 5.77 26.19
N ALA A 260 4.88 6.98 25.69
CA ALA A 260 5.83 8.09 25.72
C ALA A 260 6.01 8.66 27.14
N PRO A 261 7.24 8.73 27.69
CA PRO A 261 7.48 9.21 29.06
C PRO A 261 7.03 10.65 29.30
N ASP A 262 7.29 11.56 28.35
CA ASP A 262 6.94 12.98 28.49
C ASP A 262 5.42 13.21 28.55
N VAL A 263 4.67 12.38 27.85
CA VAL A 263 3.20 12.37 27.90
C VAL A 263 2.72 11.95 29.29
N LEU A 264 3.31 10.89 29.86
CA LEU A 264 2.97 10.45 31.21
C LEU A 264 3.26 11.54 32.26
N ALA A 265 4.44 12.16 32.18
CA ALA A 265 4.79 13.25 33.10
C ALA A 265 3.80 14.42 33.01
N ALA A 266 3.32 14.74 31.80
CA ALA A 266 2.27 15.76 31.61
C ALA A 266 0.92 15.33 32.19
N ILE A 267 0.53 14.07 32.01
CA ILE A 267 -0.69 13.49 32.60
C ILE A 267 -0.66 13.61 34.12
N GLU A 268 0.44 13.20 34.77
CA GLU A 268 0.56 13.20 36.23
C GLU A 268 0.50 14.61 36.82
N ARG A 269 1.14 15.60 36.17
CA ARG A 269 0.99 17.02 36.56
C ARG A 269 -0.45 17.48 36.44
N GLY A 270 -1.12 17.16 35.33
CA GLY A 270 -2.51 17.52 35.10
C GLY A 270 -3.47 16.88 36.11
N LEU A 271 -3.34 15.58 36.36
CA LEU A 271 -4.12 14.88 37.39
C LEU A 271 -3.89 15.47 38.78
N GLY A 272 -2.63 15.82 39.11
CA GLY A 272 -2.32 16.50 40.36
C GLY A 272 -2.98 17.88 40.49
N TYR A 273 -3.09 18.64 39.40
CA TYR A 273 -3.84 19.90 39.39
C TYR A 273 -5.34 19.66 39.53
N LEU A 274 -5.89 18.68 38.82
CA LEU A 274 -7.29 18.29 38.88
C LEU A 274 -7.71 17.98 40.34
N GLU A 275 -6.96 17.11 41.00
CA GLU A 275 -7.20 16.68 42.39
C GLU A 275 -7.07 17.84 43.39
N ARG A 276 -5.96 18.57 43.37
CA ARG A 276 -5.68 19.60 44.40
C ARG A 276 -6.44 20.89 44.18
N ALA A 277 -6.65 21.30 42.92
CA ALA A 277 -7.12 22.64 42.59
C ALA A 277 -8.56 22.70 42.11
N LEU A 278 -9.06 21.69 41.39
CA LEU A 278 -10.38 21.74 40.74
C LEU A 278 -11.44 20.90 41.45
N ILE A 279 -11.07 19.81 42.10
CA ILE A 279 -12.00 18.96 42.84
C ILE A 279 -12.11 19.44 44.29
N ARG A 280 -13.35 19.51 44.81
CA ARG A 280 -13.64 19.86 46.20
C ARG A 280 -14.55 18.83 46.84
N GLU A 281 -14.24 18.47 48.08
CA GLU A 281 -15.06 17.59 48.88
C GLU A 281 -16.16 18.38 49.61
N VAL A 282 -17.35 17.79 49.69
CA VAL A 282 -18.54 18.38 50.30
C VAL A 282 -19.32 17.29 51.03
N ALA A 283 -19.91 17.62 52.18
CA ALA A 283 -20.90 16.76 52.82
C ALA A 283 -22.27 17.01 52.17
N LEU A 284 -22.91 15.94 51.68
CA LEU A 284 -24.27 15.99 51.14
C LEU A 284 -25.29 16.28 52.27
N PRO A 285 -26.55 16.65 51.94
CA PRO A 285 -27.57 16.95 52.96
C PRO A 285 -27.84 15.82 53.96
N ASP A 286 -27.57 14.57 53.58
CA ASP A 286 -27.69 13.38 54.44
C ASP A 286 -26.43 13.07 55.26
N GLY A 287 -25.40 13.92 55.17
CA GLY A 287 -24.11 13.76 55.84
C GLY A 287 -23.10 12.87 55.10
N SER A 288 -23.47 12.26 53.97
CA SER A 288 -22.54 11.41 53.21
C SER A 288 -21.46 12.24 52.49
N PRO A 289 -20.22 11.75 52.38
CA PRO A 289 -19.15 12.47 51.71
C PRO A 289 -19.29 12.36 50.18
N ALA A 290 -19.17 13.49 49.50
CA ALA A 290 -19.11 13.57 48.04
C ALA A 290 -17.97 14.50 47.60
N ALA A 291 -17.64 14.44 46.31
CA ALA A 291 -16.69 15.35 45.68
C ALA A 291 -17.26 15.87 44.37
N PHE A 292 -16.92 17.11 44.02
CA PHE A 292 -17.34 17.74 42.78
C PHE A 292 -16.19 18.48 42.10
N LEU A 293 -16.14 18.40 40.78
CA LEU A 293 -15.35 19.29 39.95
C LEU A 293 -16.01 20.68 39.95
N ILE A 294 -15.26 21.69 40.39
CA ILE A 294 -15.72 23.07 40.44
C ILE A 294 -15.17 23.83 39.21
N ASP A 295 -16.08 24.29 38.35
CA ASP A 295 -15.74 25.10 37.19
C ASP A 295 -15.78 26.60 37.53
N ALA A 296 -15.33 27.43 36.59
CA ALA A 296 -15.39 28.89 36.73
C ALA A 296 -16.83 29.36 37.04
N GLY A 297 -16.95 30.31 37.98
CA GLY A 297 -18.25 30.79 38.46
C GLY A 297 -18.91 29.89 39.50
N GLU A 298 -18.14 29.03 40.16
CA GLU A 298 -18.59 28.11 41.22
C GLU A 298 -19.72 27.18 40.75
N GLU A 299 -19.65 26.75 39.48
CA GLU A 299 -20.60 25.80 38.90
C GLU A 299 -20.10 24.37 39.05
N ILE A 300 -21.00 23.48 39.44
CA ILE A 300 -20.80 22.03 39.35
C ILE A 300 -21.56 21.56 38.11
N LYS A 301 -20.83 21.05 37.12
CA LYS A 301 -21.40 20.54 35.87
C LYS A 301 -21.36 19.03 35.87
N LEU A 302 -22.50 18.37 35.62
CA LEU A 302 -22.61 16.91 35.61
C LEU A 302 -21.50 16.24 34.79
N GLY A 303 -21.36 16.68 33.52
CA GLY A 303 -20.34 16.17 32.61
C GLY A 303 -18.91 16.34 33.12
N GLY A 304 -18.63 17.42 33.85
CA GLY A 304 -17.33 17.68 34.46
C GLY A 304 -16.93 16.61 35.48
N ASN A 305 -17.84 16.27 36.38
CA ASN A 305 -17.62 15.18 37.34
C ASN A 305 -17.42 13.84 36.63
N ALA A 306 -18.21 13.59 35.60
CA ALA A 306 -18.18 12.35 34.86
C ALA A 306 -16.84 12.11 34.15
N VAL A 307 -16.31 13.12 33.45
CA VAL A 307 -15.01 12.99 32.78
C VAL A 307 -13.83 12.92 33.75
N CYS A 308 -13.96 13.45 34.98
CA CYS A 308 -12.99 13.18 36.06
C CYS A 308 -12.98 11.71 36.43
N VAL A 309 -14.14 11.09 36.61
CA VAL A 309 -14.25 9.65 36.86
C VAL A 309 -13.60 8.86 35.74
N LEU A 310 -13.85 9.20 34.48
CA LEU A 310 -13.22 8.54 33.32
C LEU A 310 -11.70 8.61 33.36
N ALA A 311 -11.12 9.79 33.55
CA ALA A 311 -9.67 9.98 33.61
C ALA A 311 -9.03 9.18 34.76
N LEU A 312 -9.60 9.27 35.95
CA LEU A 312 -9.07 8.59 37.15
C LEU A 312 -9.23 7.07 37.07
N VAL A 313 -10.36 6.55 36.54
CA VAL A 313 -10.55 5.12 36.28
C VAL A 313 -9.51 4.62 35.28
N LYS A 314 -9.33 5.32 34.16
CA LYS A 314 -8.37 4.91 33.12
C LYS A 314 -6.94 4.90 33.66
N TYR A 315 -6.57 5.86 34.51
CA TYR A 315 -5.27 5.84 35.21
C TYR A 315 -5.16 4.60 36.10
N SER A 316 -6.15 4.35 36.96
CA SER A 316 -6.16 3.18 37.86
C SER A 316 -6.05 1.85 37.11
N GLU A 317 -6.71 1.71 35.95
CA GLU A 317 -6.60 0.52 35.10
C GLU A 317 -5.19 0.34 34.51
N LEU A 318 -4.61 1.42 33.97
CA LEU A 318 -3.31 1.36 33.28
C LEU A 318 -2.14 1.09 34.23
N PHE A 319 -2.24 1.55 35.48
CA PHE A 319 -1.18 1.44 36.48
C PHE A 319 -1.50 0.43 37.60
N ALA A 320 -2.65 -0.26 37.52
CA ALA A 320 -3.13 -1.16 38.55
C ALA A 320 -3.04 -0.54 39.95
N SER A 321 -3.55 0.70 40.10
CA SER A 321 -3.40 1.53 41.30
C SER A 321 -4.73 1.90 41.93
N ASP A 322 -4.83 1.74 43.25
CA ASP A 322 -5.98 2.15 44.07
C ASP A 322 -5.87 3.57 44.63
N GLN A 323 -4.85 4.35 44.24
CA GLN A 323 -4.60 5.67 44.83
C GLN A 323 -5.81 6.63 44.76
N TYR A 324 -6.59 6.55 43.68
CA TYR A 324 -7.76 7.39 43.46
C TYR A 324 -9.07 6.76 43.91
N ARG A 325 -9.05 5.55 44.51
CA ARG A 325 -10.26 4.81 44.88
C ARG A 325 -11.20 5.62 45.81
N PRO A 326 -10.72 6.30 46.86
CA PRO A 326 -11.60 7.12 47.72
C PRO A 326 -12.21 8.32 46.97
N LEU A 327 -11.43 8.97 46.10
CA LEU A 327 -11.89 10.12 45.33
C LEU A 327 -12.92 9.73 44.27
N LEU A 328 -12.69 8.60 43.59
CA LEU A 328 -13.61 8.01 42.61
C LEU A 328 -14.98 7.71 43.24
N ASP A 329 -15.00 7.12 44.43
CA ASP A 329 -16.24 6.83 45.17
C ASP A 329 -17.00 8.13 45.48
N ARG A 330 -16.31 9.16 45.98
CA ARG A 330 -16.91 10.47 46.31
C ARG A 330 -17.42 11.23 45.08
N LEU A 331 -16.70 11.19 43.96
CA LEU A 331 -17.15 11.78 42.70
C LEU A 331 -18.40 11.07 42.16
N ALA A 332 -18.42 9.73 42.21
CA ALA A 332 -19.57 8.94 41.79
C ALA A 332 -20.78 9.15 42.71
N GLN A 333 -20.56 9.30 44.01
CA GLN A 333 -21.60 9.70 44.96
C GLN A 333 -22.16 11.11 44.63
N GLY A 334 -21.30 12.05 44.23
CA GLY A 334 -21.72 13.35 43.72
C GLY A 334 -22.59 13.27 42.46
N ILE A 335 -22.22 12.43 41.49
CA ILE A 335 -23.03 12.16 40.28
C ILE A 335 -24.38 11.52 40.66
N ALA A 336 -24.38 10.55 41.58
CA ALA A 336 -25.60 9.90 42.05
C ALA A 336 -26.55 10.88 42.75
N TYR A 337 -26.01 11.83 43.52
CA TYR A 337 -26.79 12.92 44.13
C TYR A 337 -27.46 13.83 43.09
N MET A 338 -26.86 13.97 41.91
CA MET A 338 -27.43 14.75 40.81
C MET A 338 -28.52 13.97 40.03
N GLN A 339 -28.79 12.70 40.36
CA GLN A 339 -29.87 11.91 39.74
C GLN A 339 -31.19 12.07 40.50
N ASP A 340 -32.26 12.35 39.77
CA ASP A 340 -33.62 12.25 40.31
C ASP A 340 -34.02 10.78 40.46
N ALA A 341 -34.30 10.35 41.69
CA ALA A 341 -34.55 8.95 42.01
C ALA A 341 -35.86 8.40 41.38
N ALA A 342 -36.83 9.27 41.10
CA ALA A 342 -38.14 8.88 40.55
C ALA A 342 -38.09 8.67 39.03
N SER A 343 -37.51 9.63 38.30
CA SER A 343 -37.45 9.61 36.84
C SER A 343 -36.21 8.92 36.29
N GLY A 344 -35.12 8.84 37.06
CA GLY A 344 -33.81 8.36 36.62
C GLY A 344 -32.98 9.40 35.84
N GLY A 345 -33.55 10.56 35.50
CA GLY A 345 -32.85 11.66 34.82
C GLY A 345 -31.89 12.41 35.74
N PHE A 346 -30.98 13.19 35.15
CA PHE A 346 -30.01 13.98 35.92
C PHE A 346 -30.33 15.48 35.92
N VAL A 347 -29.86 16.18 36.95
CA VAL A 347 -29.68 17.63 36.97
C VAL A 347 -28.32 17.97 36.38
N HIS A 348 -28.26 18.95 35.47
CA HIS A 348 -27.03 19.22 34.71
C HIS A 348 -26.08 20.19 35.42
N VAL A 349 -26.61 21.15 36.19
CA VAL A 349 -25.78 22.17 36.86
C VAL A 349 -26.28 22.48 38.27
N LEU A 350 -25.38 22.35 39.25
CA LEU A 350 -25.57 22.81 40.63
C LEU A 350 -24.69 24.03 40.92
N GLN A 351 -25.07 24.81 41.93
CA GLN A 351 -24.29 25.92 42.46
C GLN A 351 -23.46 25.48 43.68
N TYR A 352 -22.13 25.59 43.60
CA TYR A 352 -21.26 25.40 44.75
C TYR A 352 -21.26 26.67 45.65
N PRO A 353 -21.11 26.54 46.98
CA PRO A 353 -21.11 25.31 47.79
C PRO A 353 -22.53 24.83 48.17
N THR A 354 -23.58 25.59 47.82
CA THR A 354 -24.96 25.34 48.31
C THR A 354 -25.63 24.08 47.78
N LEU A 355 -25.10 23.49 46.70
CA LEU A 355 -25.66 22.37 45.94
C LEU A 355 -27.09 22.61 45.40
N ARG A 356 -27.56 23.86 45.35
CA ARG A 356 -28.85 24.21 44.76
C ARG A 356 -28.82 24.00 43.25
N VAL A 357 -29.93 23.54 42.69
CA VAL A 357 -30.11 23.40 41.24
C VAL A 357 -30.01 24.79 40.60
N LYS A 358 -28.96 24.99 39.80
CA LYS A 358 -28.75 26.22 39.04
C LYS A 358 -29.39 26.14 37.67
N GLN A 359 -29.25 24.99 37.01
CA GLN A 359 -29.85 24.72 35.73
C GLN A 359 -30.19 23.22 35.62
N PRO A 360 -31.49 22.85 35.53
CA PRO A 360 -31.91 21.46 35.49
C PRO A 360 -31.38 20.75 34.25
N PHE A 361 -31.46 21.40 33.08
CA PHE A 361 -30.97 20.86 31.81
C PHE A 361 -30.09 21.89 31.09
N ARG A 362 -28.91 21.47 30.63
CA ARG A 362 -28.01 22.32 29.83
C ARG A 362 -27.70 21.75 28.46
N ILE A 363 -27.25 20.49 28.41
CA ILE A 363 -26.90 19.81 27.17
C ILE A 363 -26.96 18.30 27.38
N ILE A 364 -27.53 17.58 26.42
CA ILE A 364 -27.79 16.13 26.48
C ILE A 364 -26.52 15.28 26.67
N TYR A 365 -25.35 15.75 26.22
CA TYR A 365 -24.10 14.99 26.32
C TYR A 365 -23.67 14.73 27.77
N TYR A 366 -24.09 15.57 28.73
CA TYR A 366 -23.77 15.38 30.14
C TYR A 366 -24.40 14.10 30.71
N ASP A 367 -25.56 13.72 30.21
CA ASP A 367 -26.26 12.49 30.59
C ASP A 367 -25.46 11.25 30.19
N GLY A 368 -24.99 11.25 28.93
CA GLY A 368 -24.13 10.19 28.38
C GLY A 368 -22.78 10.11 29.08
N GLU A 369 -22.12 11.25 29.32
CA GLU A 369 -20.84 11.33 30.05
C GLU A 369 -20.99 10.69 31.44
N ALA A 370 -22.03 11.08 32.20
CA ALA A 370 -22.28 10.56 33.56
C ALA A 370 -22.54 9.06 33.59
N ALA A 371 -23.45 8.57 32.75
CA ALA A 371 -23.75 7.15 32.68
C ALA A 371 -22.54 6.33 32.23
N PHE A 372 -21.76 6.82 31.26
CA PHE A 372 -20.52 6.17 30.82
C PHE A 372 -19.46 6.15 31.93
N GLY A 373 -19.22 7.28 32.61
CA GLY A 373 -18.29 7.38 33.73
C GLY A 373 -18.58 6.37 34.85
N LEU A 374 -19.85 6.26 35.24
CA LEU A 374 -20.31 5.29 36.24
C LEU A 374 -20.14 3.83 35.77
N MET A 375 -20.40 3.55 34.49
CA MET A 375 -20.17 2.21 33.93
C MET A 375 -18.69 1.82 33.90
N ARG A 376 -17.80 2.76 33.57
CA ARG A 376 -16.34 2.54 33.65
C ARG A 376 -15.91 2.30 35.10
N LEU A 377 -16.43 3.07 36.05
CA LEU A 377 -16.16 2.85 37.47
C LEU A 377 -16.68 1.50 37.97
N TYR A 378 -17.88 1.09 37.56
CA TYR A 378 -18.39 -0.25 37.84
C TYR A 378 -17.46 -1.33 37.24
N GLY A 379 -16.98 -1.13 36.01
CA GLY A 379 -16.00 -1.99 35.36
C GLY A 379 -14.79 -2.28 36.24
N LEU A 380 -14.23 -1.23 36.86
CA LEU A 380 -13.09 -1.28 37.77
C LEU A 380 -13.43 -1.85 39.17
N THR A 381 -14.52 -1.41 39.77
CA THR A 381 -14.81 -1.62 41.21
C THR A 381 -15.74 -2.78 41.52
N LYS A 382 -16.58 -3.16 40.54
CA LYS A 382 -17.72 -4.08 40.69
C LYS A 382 -18.74 -3.68 41.76
N ASP A 383 -18.76 -2.41 42.17
CA ASP A 383 -19.75 -1.90 43.14
C ASP A 383 -21.13 -1.74 42.48
N PRO A 384 -22.16 -2.49 42.92
CA PRO A 384 -23.47 -2.50 42.27
C PRO A 384 -24.20 -1.15 42.34
N ARG A 385 -23.83 -0.22 43.24
CA ARG A 385 -24.42 1.12 43.30
C ARG A 385 -24.31 1.85 41.96
N TRP A 386 -23.14 1.79 41.34
CA TRP A 386 -22.85 2.52 40.10
C TRP A 386 -23.58 1.95 38.90
N LEU A 387 -23.67 0.62 38.81
CA LEU A 387 -24.49 -0.05 37.80
C LEU A 387 -25.97 0.33 37.94
N ALA A 388 -26.49 0.39 39.16
CA ALA A 388 -27.89 0.76 39.40
C ALA A 388 -28.20 2.21 38.97
N VAL A 389 -27.31 3.17 39.29
CA VAL A 389 -27.46 4.58 38.88
C VAL A 389 -27.42 4.70 37.35
N ALA A 390 -26.43 4.08 36.69
CA ALA A 390 -26.31 4.11 35.24
C ALA A 390 -27.51 3.46 34.53
N THR A 391 -27.98 2.31 35.04
CA THR A 391 -29.14 1.60 34.48
C THR A 391 -30.41 2.44 34.56
N ARG A 392 -30.69 3.10 35.69
CA ARG A 392 -31.84 4.01 35.81
C ARG A 392 -31.76 5.15 34.80
N ALA A 393 -30.57 5.72 34.62
CA ALA A 393 -30.34 6.79 33.65
C ALA A 393 -30.61 6.33 32.22
N VAL A 394 -30.07 5.19 31.79
CA VAL A 394 -30.28 4.72 30.41
C VAL A 394 -31.73 4.31 30.15
N ARG A 395 -32.45 3.75 31.14
CA ARG A 395 -33.91 3.54 31.01
C ARG A 395 -34.66 4.85 30.79
N HIS A 396 -34.29 5.91 31.50
CA HIS A 396 -34.82 7.25 31.27
C HIS A 396 -34.51 7.74 29.85
N PHE A 397 -33.28 7.58 29.37
CA PHE A 397 -32.86 8.00 28.03
C PHE A 397 -33.63 7.28 26.92
N ILE A 398 -33.87 5.98 27.08
CA ILE A 398 -34.69 5.18 26.16
C ILE A 398 -36.13 5.72 26.15
N ALA A 399 -36.74 5.90 27.33
CA ALA A 399 -38.10 6.42 27.43
C ALA A 399 -38.25 7.84 26.85
N ALA A 400 -37.20 8.66 26.93
CA ALA A 400 -37.15 10.01 26.38
C ALA A 400 -36.72 10.08 24.90
N GLY A 401 -36.42 8.94 24.25
CA GLY A 401 -36.06 8.90 22.83
C GLY A 401 -34.67 9.47 22.50
N HIS A 402 -33.73 9.44 23.44
CA HIS A 402 -32.43 10.11 23.29
C HIS A 402 -31.53 9.54 22.18
N ALA A 403 -31.79 8.34 21.66
CA ALA A 403 -31.02 7.74 20.56
C ALA A 403 -31.04 8.62 19.29
N ALA A 404 -32.10 9.38 19.06
CA ALA A 404 -32.21 10.32 17.94
C ALA A 404 -31.23 11.51 18.01
N ALA A 405 -30.52 11.68 19.13
CA ALA A 405 -29.49 12.71 19.27
C ALA A 405 -28.15 12.31 18.61
N HIS A 406 -27.95 11.03 18.26
CA HIS A 406 -26.73 10.51 17.64
C HIS A 406 -25.46 10.87 18.40
N ASP A 407 -25.50 10.70 19.73
CA ASP A 407 -24.42 11.11 20.61
C ASP A 407 -23.43 9.97 20.88
N HIS A 408 -22.13 10.29 20.74
CA HIS A 408 -21.03 9.37 21.02
C HIS A 408 -20.95 8.92 22.48
N TRP A 409 -21.25 9.77 23.48
CA TRP A 409 -21.19 9.36 24.90
C TRP A 409 -22.30 8.37 25.26
N LEU A 410 -23.51 8.58 24.73
CA LEU A 410 -24.58 7.59 24.81
C LEU A 410 -24.17 6.26 24.15
N GLY A 411 -23.48 6.31 23.01
CA GLY A 411 -22.91 5.15 22.34
C GLY A 411 -21.88 4.40 23.19
N TYR A 412 -20.94 5.13 23.82
CA TYR A 412 -19.96 4.55 24.74
C TYR A 412 -20.63 3.87 25.94
N CYS A 413 -21.64 4.50 26.53
CA CYS A 413 -22.41 3.93 27.64
C CYS A 413 -23.14 2.64 27.23
N ALA A 414 -23.86 2.64 26.09
CA ALA A 414 -24.54 1.45 25.58
C ALA A 414 -23.55 0.30 25.29
N ASN A 415 -22.39 0.63 24.73
CA ASN A 415 -21.32 -0.34 24.51
C ASN A 415 -20.79 -0.93 25.85
N GLU A 416 -20.62 -0.14 26.91
CA GLU A 416 -20.19 -0.70 28.21
C GLU A 416 -21.30 -1.48 28.93
N LEU A 417 -22.55 -1.04 28.87
CA LEU A 417 -23.70 -1.76 29.44
C LEU A 417 -23.83 -3.16 28.86
N THR A 418 -23.78 -3.29 27.54
CA THR A 418 -23.86 -4.59 26.85
C THR A 418 -22.70 -5.54 27.18
N ARG A 419 -21.58 -5.04 27.74
CA ARG A 419 -20.47 -5.90 28.22
C ARG A 419 -20.73 -6.49 29.61
N HIS A 420 -21.52 -5.81 30.43
CA HIS A 420 -21.72 -6.14 31.84
C HIS A 420 -23.12 -6.70 32.13
N CYS A 421 -24.11 -6.26 31.37
CA CYS A 421 -25.51 -6.65 31.48
C CYS A 421 -26.13 -6.61 30.06
N PRO A 422 -26.05 -7.71 29.29
CA PRO A 422 -26.45 -7.75 27.88
C PRO A 422 -27.97 -7.86 27.70
N GLU A 423 -28.74 -6.85 28.13
CA GLU A 423 -30.19 -6.79 27.82
C GLU A 423 -30.43 -6.29 26.38
N GLU A 424 -31.44 -6.85 25.71
CA GLU A 424 -31.88 -6.46 24.36
C GLU A 424 -32.11 -4.95 24.22
N ALA A 425 -32.68 -4.30 25.24
CA ALA A 425 -32.98 -2.87 25.24
C ALA A 425 -31.71 -2.00 25.04
N TRP A 426 -30.56 -2.43 25.57
CA TRP A 426 -29.29 -1.69 25.41
C TRP A 426 -28.73 -1.84 24.00
N PHE A 427 -28.84 -3.04 23.42
CA PHE A 427 -28.43 -3.28 22.04
C PHE A 427 -29.28 -2.46 21.06
N ARG A 428 -30.61 -2.46 21.23
CA ARG A 428 -31.52 -1.63 20.42
C ARG A 428 -31.18 -0.16 20.52
N PHE A 429 -31.03 0.37 21.75
CA PHE A 429 -30.66 1.76 21.97
C PHE A 429 -29.33 2.13 21.29
N GLY A 430 -28.31 1.28 21.40
CA GLY A 430 -27.03 1.51 20.74
C GLY A 430 -27.08 1.44 19.21
N LEU A 431 -27.90 0.54 18.64
CA LEU A 431 -28.08 0.41 17.20
C LEU A 431 -28.87 1.61 16.64
N ASP A 432 -29.95 2.01 17.32
CA ASP A 432 -30.78 3.15 16.92
C ASP A 432 -30.00 4.47 16.95
N ASN A 433 -28.99 4.58 17.82
CA ASN A 433 -28.10 5.74 17.89
C ASN A 433 -27.26 5.95 16.60
N VAL A 434 -27.12 4.92 15.74
CA VAL A 434 -26.33 4.98 14.50
C VAL A 434 -27.11 4.64 13.22
N ARG A 435 -28.17 3.81 13.31
CA ARG A 435 -28.88 3.22 12.16
C ARG A 435 -29.30 4.27 11.12
N ASP A 436 -29.99 5.31 11.56
CA ASP A 436 -30.55 6.34 10.67
C ASP A 436 -29.58 7.50 10.39
N TYR A 437 -28.31 7.36 10.80
CA TYR A 437 -27.31 8.43 10.72
C TYR A 437 -26.16 8.14 9.75
N LEU A 438 -26.13 6.94 9.15
CA LEU A 438 -25.04 6.52 8.25
C LEU A 438 -24.89 7.44 7.02
N ASP A 439 -26.01 7.90 6.44
CA ASP A 439 -25.98 8.86 5.33
C ASP A 439 -25.29 10.16 5.69
N PHE A 440 -25.60 10.68 6.88
CA PHE A 440 -24.99 11.89 7.38
C PHE A 440 -23.49 11.67 7.56
N VAL A 441 -23.07 10.55 8.17
CA VAL A 441 -21.66 10.23 8.40
C VAL A 441 -20.87 10.15 7.09
N GLU A 442 -21.38 9.41 6.11
CA GLU A 442 -20.74 9.14 4.82
C GLU A 442 -20.60 10.43 3.97
N HIS A 443 -21.64 11.25 3.95
CA HIS A 443 -21.68 12.46 3.13
C HIS A 443 -21.11 13.70 3.85
N ARG A 444 -20.75 13.61 5.13
CA ARG A 444 -20.25 14.74 5.92
C ARG A 444 -18.93 15.29 5.38
N ILE A 445 -19.02 16.47 4.76
CA ILE A 445 -17.86 17.22 4.23
C ILE A 445 -17.03 17.93 5.29
N THR A 446 -17.38 17.89 6.57
CA THR A 446 -16.62 18.57 7.62
C THR A 446 -15.75 17.61 8.44
N THR A 447 -14.68 18.14 9.02
CA THR A 447 -13.93 17.41 10.06
C THR A 447 -14.73 17.45 11.35
N PHE A 448 -15.32 16.32 11.74
CA PHE A 448 -16.17 16.17 12.92
C PHE A 448 -15.73 14.90 13.66
N PRO A 449 -14.77 15.00 14.60
CA PRO A 449 -14.08 13.83 15.14
C PRO A 449 -14.98 12.90 15.95
N THR A 450 -15.97 13.44 16.65
CA THR A 450 -16.90 12.64 17.47
C THR A 450 -17.76 11.66 16.68
N LEU A 451 -17.89 11.83 15.35
CA LEU A 451 -18.52 10.80 14.50
C LEU A 451 -17.70 9.51 14.46
N LEU A 452 -16.36 9.61 14.46
CA LEU A 452 -15.52 8.41 14.52
C LEU A 452 -15.66 7.74 15.90
N GLU A 453 -15.70 8.51 16.98
CA GLU A 453 -15.95 7.98 18.33
C GLU A 453 -17.31 7.26 18.42
N LEU A 454 -18.39 7.88 17.92
CA LEU A 454 -19.72 7.27 17.83
C LEU A 454 -19.68 5.94 17.07
N MET A 455 -19.07 5.93 15.89
CA MET A 455 -18.97 4.74 15.04
C MET A 455 -18.13 3.65 15.72
N MET A 456 -17.04 4.00 16.39
CA MET A 456 -16.19 3.05 17.10
C MET A 456 -16.88 2.45 18.34
N ALA A 457 -17.67 3.25 19.06
CA ALA A 457 -18.47 2.76 20.17
C ALA A 457 -19.51 1.75 19.68
N ALA A 458 -20.21 2.05 18.57
CA ALA A 458 -21.16 1.13 17.96
C ALA A 458 -20.49 -0.14 17.41
N GLN A 459 -19.33 -0.03 16.75
CA GLN A 459 -18.59 -1.18 16.21
C GLN A 459 -18.30 -2.22 17.29
N GLY A 460 -17.80 -1.79 18.46
CA GLY A 460 -17.48 -2.71 19.56
C GLY A 460 -18.70 -3.50 20.02
N MET A 461 -19.87 -2.87 20.04
CA MET A 461 -21.14 -3.50 20.38
C MET A 461 -21.63 -4.44 19.27
N ILE A 462 -21.58 -4.01 18.01
CA ILE A 462 -21.98 -4.79 16.82
C ILE A 462 -21.14 -6.06 16.68
N ASP A 463 -19.83 -5.99 16.98
CA ASP A 463 -18.93 -7.15 16.98
C ASP A 463 -19.38 -8.19 18.02
N ARG A 464 -19.70 -7.75 19.25
CA ARG A 464 -20.20 -8.65 20.31
C ARG A 464 -21.56 -9.23 19.96
N LEU A 465 -22.47 -8.39 19.46
CA LEU A 465 -23.81 -8.80 19.06
C LEU A 465 -23.78 -9.84 17.93
N ALA A 466 -22.78 -9.78 17.04
CA ALA A 466 -22.59 -10.80 15.99
C ALA A 466 -22.26 -12.20 16.55
N GLN A 467 -21.62 -12.23 17.71
CA GLN A 467 -21.11 -13.42 18.39
C GLN A 467 -22.07 -13.93 19.47
N ASP A 468 -23.13 -13.19 19.78
CA ASP A 468 -24.14 -13.53 20.79
C ASP A 468 -25.33 -14.25 20.14
N PRO A 469 -25.50 -15.58 20.33
CA PRO A 469 -26.58 -16.33 19.69
C PRO A 469 -27.99 -15.86 20.09
N GLU A 470 -28.17 -15.29 21.28
CA GLU A 470 -29.47 -14.89 21.81
C GLU A 470 -29.97 -13.61 21.12
N HIS A 471 -29.08 -12.63 20.96
CA HIS A 471 -29.43 -11.30 20.46
C HIS A 471 -29.04 -11.05 19.01
N ARG A 472 -28.37 -11.98 18.33
CA ARG A 472 -27.89 -11.83 16.94
C ARG A 472 -28.98 -11.38 15.94
N HIS A 473 -30.22 -11.78 16.16
CA HIS A 473 -31.38 -11.43 15.33
C HIS A 473 -31.60 -9.90 15.20
N LEU A 474 -31.12 -9.10 16.16
CA LEU A 474 -31.21 -7.63 16.11
C LEU A 474 -30.39 -7.01 14.96
N LEU A 475 -29.54 -7.80 14.30
CA LEU A 475 -28.70 -7.38 13.18
C LEU A 475 -29.32 -7.69 11.82
N ASP A 476 -30.42 -8.44 11.77
CA ASP A 476 -31.01 -8.89 10.50
C ASP A 476 -31.42 -7.72 9.61
N ASP A 477 -31.87 -6.62 10.22
CA ASP A 477 -32.24 -5.36 9.55
C ASP A 477 -31.13 -4.28 9.61
N PHE A 478 -29.90 -4.63 9.98
CA PHE A 478 -28.79 -3.69 10.08
C PHE A 478 -27.78 -3.88 8.95
N ASP A 479 -27.66 -2.87 8.08
CA ASP A 479 -26.70 -2.88 6.97
C ASP A 479 -25.24 -2.71 7.46
N ARG A 480 -24.62 -3.85 7.79
CA ARG A 480 -23.24 -3.94 8.27
C ARG A 480 -22.21 -3.44 7.25
N GLU A 481 -22.39 -3.80 5.99
CA GLU A 481 -21.43 -3.39 4.96
C GLU A 481 -21.43 -1.87 4.77
N ARG A 482 -22.61 -1.24 4.81
CA ARG A 482 -22.72 0.21 4.77
C ARG A 482 -22.14 0.87 6.02
N PHE A 483 -22.37 0.30 7.19
CA PHE A 483 -21.74 0.76 8.42
C PHE A 483 -20.22 0.77 8.31
N ASP A 484 -19.62 -0.33 7.83
CA ASP A 484 -18.16 -0.46 7.66
C ASP A 484 -17.64 0.55 6.63
N ARG A 485 -18.31 0.72 5.49
CA ARG A 485 -17.96 1.74 4.49
C ARG A 485 -17.99 3.15 5.08
N ALA A 486 -19.04 3.49 5.83
CA ALA A 486 -19.19 4.78 6.48
C ALA A 486 -18.10 5.02 7.54
N LEU A 487 -17.79 4.02 8.38
CA LEU A 487 -16.72 4.05 9.37
C LEU A 487 -15.37 4.36 8.73
N HIS A 488 -14.98 3.60 7.71
CA HIS A 488 -13.70 3.77 7.03
C HIS A 488 -13.62 5.10 6.28
N ALA A 489 -14.68 5.51 5.58
CA ALA A 489 -14.75 6.80 4.92
C ALA A 489 -14.59 7.95 5.93
N ARG A 490 -15.21 7.82 7.11
CA ARG A 490 -15.15 8.81 8.18
C ARG A 490 -13.75 8.94 8.77
N ALA A 491 -13.11 7.83 9.11
CA ALA A 491 -11.73 7.79 9.60
C ALA A 491 -10.77 8.44 8.59
N HIS A 492 -10.92 8.09 7.31
CA HIS A 492 -10.06 8.61 6.25
C HIS A 492 -10.29 10.12 5.98
N TYR A 493 -11.52 10.61 6.15
CA TYR A 493 -11.82 12.03 5.98
C TYR A 493 -11.26 12.90 7.10
N LEU A 494 -11.13 12.37 8.32
CA LEU A 494 -10.61 13.12 9.46
C LEU A 494 -9.15 13.57 9.27
N LEU A 495 -8.40 12.94 8.36
CA LEU A 495 -7.06 13.38 7.92
C LEU A 495 -7.03 14.84 7.41
N ASN A 496 -8.17 15.43 7.02
CA ASN A 496 -8.30 16.84 6.63
C ASN A 496 -8.27 17.82 7.81
N GLY A 497 -8.31 17.31 9.04
CA GLY A 497 -8.19 18.10 10.26
C GLY A 497 -6.92 17.77 11.04
N HIS A 498 -5.89 17.28 10.36
CA HIS A 498 -4.55 17.08 10.92
C HIS A 498 -3.60 18.16 10.37
N PHE A 499 -2.80 18.76 11.24
CA PHE A 499 -1.76 19.72 10.86
C PHE A 499 -0.55 19.00 10.30
N TRP A 500 -0.70 18.50 9.08
CA TRP A 500 0.42 18.02 8.30
C TRP A 500 1.46 19.12 8.08
N PRO A 501 2.76 18.79 8.03
CA PRO A 501 3.82 19.78 7.76
C PRO A 501 3.55 20.65 6.51
N GLU A 502 3.03 20.05 5.42
CA GLU A 502 2.69 20.75 4.17
C GLU A 502 1.56 21.79 4.28
N LEU A 503 0.80 21.78 5.38
CA LEU A 503 -0.24 22.75 5.69
C LEU A 503 0.22 23.69 6.81
N ALA A 504 0.77 23.12 7.89
CA ALA A 504 1.25 23.85 9.06
C ALA A 504 2.27 24.93 8.68
N MET A 505 3.11 24.68 7.68
CA MET A 505 4.15 25.61 7.21
C MET A 505 3.63 27.01 6.83
N PHE A 506 2.36 27.15 6.45
CA PHE A 506 1.79 28.43 6.04
C PHE A 506 1.27 29.27 7.22
N PHE A 507 1.12 28.69 8.40
CA PHE A 507 0.63 29.39 9.59
C PHE A 507 1.73 30.21 10.26
N ALA A 508 1.35 31.07 11.22
CA ALA A 508 2.28 32.04 11.80
C ALA A 508 3.46 31.37 12.54
N ASN A 509 3.22 30.23 13.18
CA ASN A 509 4.20 29.43 13.91
C ASN A 509 3.95 27.93 13.63
N PRO A 510 4.59 27.35 12.59
CA PRO A 510 4.32 25.97 12.18
C PRO A 510 4.66 24.93 13.25
N ARG A 511 5.81 25.08 13.93
CA ARG A 511 6.30 24.12 14.93
C ARG A 511 5.37 23.98 16.14
N ARG A 512 4.66 25.05 16.50
CA ARG A 512 3.67 25.02 17.58
C ARG A 512 2.49 24.07 17.29
N ILE A 513 2.10 23.91 16.03
CA ILE A 513 0.83 23.25 15.66
C ILE A 513 1.01 21.97 14.85
N VAL A 514 2.19 21.74 14.27
CA VAL A 514 2.45 20.54 13.46
C VAL A 514 2.16 19.27 14.27
N GLY A 515 1.50 18.30 13.65
CA GLY A 515 1.11 17.05 14.33
C GLY A 515 -0.17 17.16 15.19
N SER A 516 -0.68 18.37 15.45
CA SER A 516 -1.95 18.56 16.16
C SER A 516 -3.17 18.39 15.24
N PHE A 517 -4.36 18.51 15.81
CA PHE A 517 -5.63 18.39 15.10
C PHE A 517 -6.48 19.67 15.20
N PHE A 518 -7.35 19.86 14.21
CA PHE A 518 -8.22 21.02 14.13
C PHE A 518 -9.55 20.71 13.44
N ILE A 519 -10.55 21.52 13.78
CA ILE A 519 -11.82 21.55 13.05
C ILE A 519 -11.74 22.64 11.99
N ARG A 520 -11.70 22.25 10.70
CA ARG A 520 -11.39 23.17 9.59
C ARG A 520 -12.34 24.36 9.49
N HIS A 521 -13.64 24.12 9.66
CA HIS A 521 -14.66 25.17 9.63
C HIS A 521 -14.71 26.03 10.91
N HIS A 522 -13.96 25.66 11.96
CA HIS A 522 -13.75 26.47 13.16
C HIS A 522 -12.49 27.35 13.05
N ALA A 523 -12.17 27.82 11.85
CA ALA A 523 -11.06 28.75 11.61
C ALA A 523 -9.67 28.18 11.93
N PHE A 524 -9.46 26.88 11.70
CA PHE A 524 -8.17 26.20 11.98
C PHE A 524 -7.69 26.36 13.42
N ARG A 525 -8.55 26.78 14.35
CA ARG A 525 -8.20 26.86 15.76
C ARG A 525 -7.82 25.46 16.25
N VAL A 526 -6.85 25.42 17.15
CA VAL A 526 -6.50 24.19 17.87
C VAL A 526 -6.88 24.42 19.31
N ARG A 527 -7.75 23.57 19.86
CA ARG A 527 -8.03 23.51 21.28
C ARG A 527 -7.74 22.11 21.78
N ILE A 528 -7.42 21.99 23.06
CA ILE A 528 -7.21 20.68 23.68
C ILE A 528 -8.44 19.77 23.48
N ASP A 529 -9.66 20.33 23.46
CA ASP A 529 -10.89 19.58 23.22
C ASP A 529 -11.11 19.20 21.75
N ASP A 530 -10.56 19.95 20.80
CA ASP A 530 -10.57 19.51 19.40
C ASP A 530 -9.59 18.34 19.20
N VAL A 531 -8.47 18.31 19.94
CA VAL A 531 -7.43 17.27 19.85
C VAL A 531 -7.80 15.99 20.60
N GLU A 532 -8.43 16.09 21.77
CA GLU A 532 -8.82 14.93 22.59
C GLU A 532 -9.75 13.99 21.81
N HIS A 533 -10.81 14.51 21.17
CA HIS A 533 -11.77 13.73 20.39
C HIS A 533 -11.13 13.03 19.18
N TYR A 534 -10.14 13.67 18.56
CA TYR A 534 -9.35 13.04 17.50
C TYR A 534 -8.56 11.85 18.05
N LEU A 535 -7.88 12.01 19.19
CA LEU A 535 -7.08 10.94 19.78
C LEU A 535 -7.94 9.75 20.19
N SER A 536 -9.03 9.96 20.94
CA SER A 536 -9.92 8.88 21.39
C SER A 536 -10.49 8.08 20.21
N GLY A 537 -10.95 8.76 19.15
CA GLY A 537 -11.44 8.10 17.94
C GLY A 537 -10.35 7.33 17.17
N LEU A 538 -9.16 7.91 17.00
CA LEU A 538 -8.06 7.27 16.27
C LEU A 538 -7.45 6.08 17.05
N VAL A 539 -7.35 6.17 18.37
CA VAL A 539 -6.91 5.07 19.23
C VAL A 539 -7.86 3.87 19.09
N ALA A 540 -9.16 4.10 19.22
CA ALA A 540 -10.17 3.05 19.07
C ALA A 540 -10.14 2.43 17.66
N TYR A 541 -10.08 3.26 16.62
CA TYR A 541 -10.02 2.79 15.23
C TYR A 541 -8.76 1.98 14.94
N ARG A 542 -7.59 2.41 15.46
CA ARG A 542 -6.35 1.64 15.34
C ARG A 542 -6.46 0.26 15.99
N GLN A 543 -7.02 0.19 17.19
CA GLN A 543 -7.25 -1.10 17.87
C GLN A 543 -8.19 -2.02 17.07
N HIS A 544 -9.22 -1.45 16.44
CA HIS A 544 -10.12 -2.22 15.56
C HIS A 544 -9.39 -2.79 14.33
N LEU A 545 -8.57 -2.00 13.63
CA LEU A 545 -7.77 -2.50 12.51
C LEU A 545 -6.77 -3.60 12.92
N LEU A 546 -6.16 -3.49 14.11
CA LEU A 546 -5.26 -4.53 14.62
C LEU A 546 -6.01 -5.83 14.95
N ARG A 547 -7.21 -5.73 15.52
CA ARG A 547 -8.08 -6.89 15.76
C ARG A 547 -8.50 -7.55 14.45
N GLN A 548 -8.90 -6.76 13.45
CA GLN A 548 -9.20 -7.26 12.11
C GLN A 548 -7.99 -7.94 11.48
N ARG A 549 -6.79 -7.32 11.50
CA ARG A 549 -5.56 -7.96 11.00
C ARG A 549 -5.27 -9.29 11.68
N THR A 550 -5.54 -9.41 12.99
CA THR A 550 -5.31 -10.64 13.76
C THR A 550 -6.38 -11.70 13.46
N ALA A 551 -7.64 -11.29 13.27
CA ALA A 551 -8.72 -12.17 12.84
C ALA A 551 -8.48 -12.70 11.41
N ASP A 552 -8.17 -11.80 10.47
CA ASP A 552 -7.73 -12.14 9.12
C ASP A 552 -6.54 -13.11 9.18
N ALA A 553 -5.52 -12.83 10.00
CA ALA A 553 -4.35 -13.72 10.15
C ALA A 553 -4.69 -15.13 10.66
N LYS A 554 -5.76 -15.31 11.45
CA LYS A 554 -6.22 -16.63 11.91
C LYS A 554 -6.95 -17.43 10.82
N GLU A 555 -7.51 -16.75 9.82
CA GLU A 555 -8.23 -17.33 8.67
C GLU A 555 -7.40 -17.36 7.38
N ILE A 556 -6.27 -16.67 7.32
CA ILE A 556 -5.35 -16.67 6.17
C ILE A 556 -4.69 -18.05 6.01
N GLY A 557 -4.76 -18.59 4.79
CA GLY A 557 -4.16 -19.86 4.39
C GLY A 557 -5.17 -21.02 4.36
N TRP A 558 -4.66 -22.24 4.19
CA TRP A 558 -5.51 -23.41 4.08
C TRP A 558 -5.95 -23.92 5.45
N THR A 559 -7.17 -23.55 5.83
CA THR A 559 -7.94 -24.18 6.91
C THR A 559 -8.86 -25.27 6.35
N ALA A 560 -9.39 -26.13 7.21
CA ALA A 560 -10.38 -27.15 6.81
C ALA A 560 -11.60 -26.52 6.10
N HIS A 561 -12.03 -25.36 6.59
CA HIS A 561 -13.12 -24.57 6.04
C HIS A 561 -12.76 -24.00 4.65
N ASN A 562 -11.62 -23.34 4.51
CA ASN A 562 -11.20 -22.73 3.24
C ASN A 562 -11.00 -23.78 2.14
N VAL A 563 -10.47 -24.95 2.48
CA VAL A 563 -10.26 -26.05 1.52
C VAL A 563 -11.60 -26.62 1.02
N ALA A 564 -12.55 -26.86 1.92
CA ALA A 564 -13.89 -27.32 1.55
C ALA A 564 -14.66 -26.25 0.76
N GLY A 565 -14.63 -24.99 1.21
CA GLY A 565 -15.26 -23.85 0.53
C GLY A 565 -14.70 -23.61 -0.88
N ALA A 566 -13.38 -23.75 -1.06
CA ALA A 566 -12.74 -23.61 -2.36
C ALA A 566 -13.13 -24.71 -3.35
N THR A 567 -13.25 -25.96 -2.88
CA THR A 567 -13.44 -27.14 -3.75
C THR A 567 -14.90 -27.58 -3.89
N GLY A 568 -15.78 -27.17 -2.98
CA GLY A 568 -17.10 -27.77 -2.80
C GLY A 568 -17.05 -29.23 -2.31
N GLY A 569 -15.88 -29.70 -1.86
CA GLY A 569 -15.66 -31.05 -1.38
C GLY A 569 -16.19 -31.29 0.03
N THR A 570 -16.31 -32.55 0.41
CA THR A 570 -16.77 -32.97 1.75
C THR A 570 -15.67 -33.76 2.44
N TRP A 571 -15.35 -33.40 3.69
CA TRP A 571 -14.42 -34.15 4.51
C TRP A 571 -15.05 -35.49 4.92
N VAL A 572 -14.53 -36.59 4.37
CA VAL A 572 -14.91 -37.96 4.78
C VAL A 572 -14.19 -38.32 6.08
N ARG A 573 -13.01 -37.73 6.28
CA ARG A 573 -12.35 -37.67 7.58
C ARG A 573 -11.91 -36.25 7.86
N SER A 574 -12.57 -35.61 8.81
CA SER A 574 -12.33 -34.22 9.19
C SER A 574 -10.99 -34.05 9.90
N PRO A 575 -10.24 -32.97 9.62
CA PRO A 575 -9.09 -32.59 10.42
C PRO A 575 -9.51 -31.94 11.77
N PRO A 576 -8.58 -31.82 12.74
CA PRO A 576 -8.76 -30.96 13.92
C PRO A 576 -9.02 -29.48 13.56
N GLU A 577 -9.63 -28.70 14.47
CA GLU A 577 -9.98 -27.29 14.21
C GLU A 577 -8.76 -26.37 13.96
N ASP A 578 -7.64 -26.66 14.62
CA ASP A 578 -6.38 -25.93 14.46
C ASP A 578 -5.56 -26.40 13.24
N TRP A 579 -6.06 -27.37 12.47
CA TRP A 579 -5.37 -27.89 11.30
C TRP A 579 -5.14 -26.81 10.25
N ARG A 580 -3.92 -26.82 9.70
CA ARG A 580 -3.48 -25.94 8.63
C ARG A 580 -2.64 -26.72 7.60
N ALA A 581 -2.73 -26.28 6.35
CA ALA A 581 -1.83 -26.64 5.27
C ALA A 581 -1.17 -25.39 4.66
N THR A 582 0.04 -25.56 4.12
CA THR A 582 0.84 -24.49 3.52
C THR A 582 0.83 -24.52 2.00
N GLY A 583 0.34 -25.61 1.41
CA GLY A 583 0.27 -25.76 -0.03
C GLY A 583 -0.42 -27.03 -0.50
N LEU A 584 -0.24 -27.30 -1.78
CA LEU A 584 -0.78 -28.44 -2.50
C LEU A 584 0.36 -29.17 -3.20
N CYS A 585 0.23 -30.48 -3.39
CA CYS A 585 1.15 -31.29 -4.17
C CYS A 585 0.37 -32.23 -5.10
N ILE A 586 0.66 -32.11 -6.41
CA ILE A 586 0.05 -32.94 -7.46
C ILE A 586 1.08 -33.89 -8.12
N TYR A 587 2.36 -33.73 -7.79
CA TYR A 587 3.48 -34.49 -8.34
C TYR A 587 4.51 -34.79 -7.25
N ARG A 588 4.73 -36.07 -6.94
CA ARG A 588 5.47 -36.51 -5.75
C ARG A 588 6.86 -35.88 -5.56
N PRO A 589 7.75 -35.76 -6.57
CA PRO A 589 9.05 -35.11 -6.40
C PRO A 589 8.99 -33.64 -5.99
N SER A 590 7.81 -33.01 -6.03
CA SER A 590 7.59 -31.63 -5.60
C SER A 590 6.92 -31.49 -4.22
N LEU A 591 6.69 -32.60 -3.51
CA LEU A 591 6.09 -32.61 -2.17
C LEU A 591 6.96 -31.85 -1.16
N GLN A 592 6.34 -30.89 -0.47
CA GLN A 592 6.96 -30.13 0.62
C GLN A 592 6.25 -30.39 1.94
N ASP A 593 6.91 -29.99 3.03
CA ASP A 593 6.31 -30.08 4.36
C ASP A 593 5.12 -29.11 4.45
N GLY A 594 4.03 -29.57 5.06
CA GLY A 594 2.78 -28.82 5.15
C GLY A 594 1.85 -28.90 3.94
N ASP A 595 2.22 -29.58 2.85
CA ASP A 595 1.37 -29.74 1.66
C ASP A 595 0.20 -30.72 1.89
N MET A 596 -0.95 -30.41 1.29
CA MET A 596 -1.99 -31.40 0.96
C MET A 596 -1.60 -32.16 -0.31
N VAL A 597 -2.04 -33.41 -0.47
CA VAL A 597 -1.78 -34.19 -1.68
C VAL A 597 -3.06 -34.50 -2.45
N VAL A 598 -3.01 -34.34 -3.77
CA VAL A 598 -4.08 -34.82 -4.67
C VAL A 598 -3.76 -36.23 -5.10
N MET A 599 -4.65 -37.17 -4.82
CA MET A 599 -4.45 -38.61 -5.05
C MET A 599 -5.36 -39.14 -6.14
N ARG A 600 -4.78 -39.92 -7.07
CA ARG A 600 -5.51 -40.51 -8.19
C ARG A 600 -6.60 -41.46 -7.69
N GLY A 601 -7.81 -41.28 -8.21
CA GLY A 601 -8.87 -42.30 -8.19
C GLY A 601 -8.77 -43.22 -9.41
N GLU A 602 -9.56 -44.29 -9.43
CA GLU A 602 -9.57 -45.26 -10.54
C GLU A 602 -10.01 -44.61 -11.88
N GLU A 603 -10.96 -43.66 -11.83
CA GLU A 603 -11.48 -42.96 -13.02
C GLU A 603 -10.62 -41.74 -13.46
N ASP A 604 -9.78 -41.21 -12.57
CA ASP A 604 -8.90 -40.04 -12.80
C ASP A 604 -7.42 -40.48 -12.92
N ALA A 605 -7.16 -41.55 -13.68
CA ALA A 605 -5.87 -42.25 -13.73
C ALA A 605 -4.66 -41.39 -14.12
N GLU A 606 -4.88 -40.21 -14.72
CA GLU A 606 -3.83 -39.29 -15.17
C GLU A 606 -3.48 -38.18 -14.15
N ARG A 607 -4.30 -37.94 -13.12
CA ARG A 607 -4.21 -36.68 -12.31
C ARG A 607 -4.04 -36.91 -10.81
N GLY A 608 -2.88 -36.50 -10.31
CA GLY A 608 -2.48 -36.64 -8.90
C GLY A 608 -1.37 -37.68 -8.71
N ILE A 609 -1.09 -38.01 -7.46
CA ILE A 609 -0.06 -38.99 -7.07
C ILE A 609 -0.69 -40.41 -7.00
N PRO A 610 0.00 -41.47 -7.46
CA PRO A 610 -0.48 -42.84 -7.33
C PRO A 610 -0.65 -43.31 -5.87
N PRO A 611 -1.73 -44.04 -5.50
CA PRO A 611 -2.04 -44.46 -4.12
C PRO A 611 -0.90 -45.15 -3.36
N ARG A 612 -0.11 -45.98 -4.05
CA ARG A 612 0.98 -46.78 -3.46
C ARG A 612 2.15 -45.94 -2.90
N GLN A 613 2.11 -44.61 -3.04
CA GLN A 613 3.27 -43.74 -2.84
C GLN A 613 3.18 -42.75 -1.66
N VAL A 614 2.05 -42.62 -0.94
CA VAL A 614 1.92 -41.60 0.13
C VAL A 614 2.47 -42.04 1.48
N ASN A 615 2.16 -43.26 1.93
CA ASN A 615 2.50 -43.72 3.30
C ASN A 615 4.00 -44.04 3.50
N ARG A 616 4.86 -43.80 2.51
CA ARG A 616 6.29 -44.22 2.51
C ARG A 616 7.29 -43.07 2.30
N VAL A 617 6.86 -41.82 2.42
CA VAL A 617 7.67 -40.64 2.00
C VAL A 617 7.74 -39.61 3.11
N LYS A 618 8.91 -38.99 3.26
CA LYS A 618 9.12 -37.79 4.09
C LYS A 618 9.29 -36.59 3.15
N PRO A 619 8.65 -35.44 3.43
CA PRO A 619 7.71 -35.15 4.53
C PRO A 619 6.33 -35.80 4.34
N GLN A 620 5.57 -35.93 5.43
CA GLN A 620 4.20 -36.48 5.42
C GLN A 620 3.21 -35.40 4.97
N ALA A 621 2.22 -35.77 4.15
CA ALA A 621 1.17 -34.85 3.72
C ALA A 621 0.25 -34.45 4.90
N ARG A 622 -0.31 -33.25 4.84
CA ARG A 622 -1.26 -32.74 5.86
C ARG A 622 -2.70 -33.22 5.65
N GLY A 623 -3.03 -33.68 4.44
CA GLY A 623 -4.36 -34.18 4.09
C GLY A 623 -4.38 -34.69 2.65
N ILE A 624 -5.41 -35.49 2.34
CA ILE A 624 -5.63 -36.11 1.03
C ILE A 624 -6.84 -35.48 0.37
N ILE A 625 -6.72 -35.13 -0.91
CA ILE A 625 -7.83 -34.72 -1.79
C ILE A 625 -7.98 -35.76 -2.89
N THR A 626 -9.17 -36.33 -3.06
CA THR A 626 -9.39 -37.39 -4.05
C THR A 626 -10.84 -37.52 -4.49
N SER A 627 -11.05 -37.99 -5.72
CA SER A 627 -12.35 -38.44 -6.24
C SER A 627 -12.73 -39.87 -5.84
N ALA A 628 -11.81 -40.64 -5.26
CA ALA A 628 -12.06 -42.01 -4.78
C ALA A 628 -11.72 -42.15 -3.28
N PRO A 629 -12.47 -41.50 -2.37
CA PRO A 629 -12.14 -41.46 -0.94
C PRO A 629 -12.12 -42.84 -0.28
N GLN A 630 -12.86 -43.83 -0.82
CA GLN A 630 -12.91 -45.19 -0.28
C GLN A 630 -11.53 -45.87 -0.30
N ALA A 631 -10.69 -45.57 -1.29
CA ALA A 631 -9.32 -46.11 -1.37
C ALA A 631 -8.39 -45.59 -0.26
N PHE A 632 -8.84 -44.60 0.52
CA PHE A 632 -8.09 -43.96 1.60
C PHE A 632 -8.88 -43.95 2.92
N ALA A 633 -9.90 -44.80 3.06
CA ALA A 633 -10.71 -44.89 4.28
C ALA A 633 -9.86 -45.22 5.53
N ASP A 634 -8.83 -46.06 5.36
CA ASP A 634 -7.92 -46.47 6.42
C ASP A 634 -6.72 -45.52 6.61
N ALA A 635 -6.63 -44.41 5.86
CA ALA A 635 -5.53 -43.47 5.99
C ALA A 635 -5.59 -42.73 7.34
N GLU A 636 -4.46 -42.51 8.00
CA GLU A 636 -4.35 -41.70 9.23
C GLU A 636 -4.38 -40.18 9.00
N LEU A 637 -4.58 -39.75 7.76
CA LEU A 637 -4.71 -38.35 7.37
C LEU A 637 -6.17 -37.89 7.22
N PRO A 638 -6.45 -36.58 7.31
CA PRO A 638 -7.70 -36.00 6.84
C PRO A 638 -7.92 -36.30 5.36
N VAL A 639 -9.16 -36.64 4.97
CA VAL A 639 -9.51 -36.99 3.59
C VAL A 639 -10.70 -36.16 3.13
N LEU A 640 -10.47 -35.35 2.09
CA LEU A 640 -11.47 -34.57 1.40
C LEU A 640 -11.90 -35.30 0.12
N SER A 641 -13.18 -35.65 0.05
CA SER A 641 -13.83 -36.17 -1.16
C SER A 641 -14.21 -35.02 -2.08
N VAL A 642 -13.79 -35.11 -3.34
CA VAL A 642 -14.15 -34.17 -4.41
C VAL A 642 -14.73 -34.93 -5.60
N ARG A 643 -15.45 -34.25 -6.49
CA ARG A 643 -16.01 -34.93 -7.69
C ARG A 643 -14.96 -35.20 -8.76
N ASN A 644 -14.03 -34.26 -8.97
CA ASN A 644 -12.95 -34.39 -9.95
C ASN A 644 -11.67 -33.75 -9.41
N ASN A 645 -10.55 -34.46 -9.51
CA ASN A 645 -9.25 -34.00 -9.01
C ASN A 645 -8.74 -32.74 -9.74
N GLY A 646 -8.92 -32.69 -11.07
CA GLY A 646 -8.46 -31.57 -11.90
C GLY A 646 -9.18 -30.27 -11.54
N ASP A 647 -10.50 -30.34 -11.42
CA ASP A 647 -11.33 -29.19 -11.06
C ASP A 647 -11.02 -28.69 -9.65
N ALA A 648 -10.77 -29.60 -8.70
CA ALA A 648 -10.35 -29.24 -7.34
C ALA A 648 -9.04 -28.44 -7.33
N VAL A 649 -8.04 -28.84 -8.13
CA VAL A 649 -6.76 -28.10 -8.25
C VAL A 649 -7.00 -26.68 -8.80
N LEU A 650 -7.83 -26.54 -9.84
CA LEU A 650 -8.16 -25.24 -10.42
C LEU A 650 -8.97 -24.38 -9.45
N ALA A 651 -9.88 -24.97 -8.67
CA ALA A 651 -10.71 -24.27 -7.71
C ALA A 651 -9.88 -23.75 -6.52
N LEU A 652 -8.97 -24.57 -5.99
CA LEU A 652 -8.00 -24.15 -4.96
C LEU A 652 -7.11 -23.01 -5.47
N GLY A 653 -6.60 -23.12 -6.70
CA GLY A 653 -5.80 -22.04 -7.30
C GLY A 653 -6.57 -20.72 -7.44
N ARG A 654 -7.84 -20.78 -7.91
CA ARG A 654 -8.71 -19.59 -8.00
C ARG A 654 -8.99 -18.97 -6.64
N TYR A 655 -9.33 -19.81 -5.65
CA TYR A 655 -9.62 -19.37 -4.29
C TYR A 655 -8.40 -18.71 -3.65
N ALA A 656 -7.22 -19.34 -3.76
CA ALA A 656 -5.98 -18.76 -3.27
C ALA A 656 -5.72 -17.39 -3.92
N ARG A 657 -5.87 -17.27 -5.25
CA ARG A 657 -5.66 -16.00 -5.94
C ARG A 657 -6.67 -14.92 -5.55
N SER A 658 -7.93 -15.25 -5.26
CA SER A 658 -8.90 -14.25 -4.78
C SER A 658 -8.61 -13.75 -3.38
N MET A 659 -7.92 -14.55 -2.56
CA MET A 659 -7.53 -14.16 -1.19
C MET A 659 -6.18 -13.42 -1.15
N MET A 660 -5.32 -13.62 -2.15
CA MET A 660 -4.02 -12.94 -2.26
C MET A 660 -4.17 -11.43 -2.46
N ARG A 661 -3.49 -10.63 -1.62
CA ARG A 661 -3.42 -9.17 -1.77
C ARG A 661 -2.16 -8.70 -2.52
N GLY A 662 -1.17 -9.57 -2.68
CA GLY A 662 0.08 -9.29 -3.40
C GLY A 662 -0.08 -9.12 -4.91
N LYS A 663 0.90 -8.44 -5.52
CA LYS A 663 0.93 -8.16 -6.96
C LYS A 663 1.43 -9.36 -7.75
N LEU A 664 0.67 -9.79 -8.76
CA LEU A 664 1.05 -10.88 -9.64
C LEU A 664 1.57 -10.34 -10.98
N ILE A 665 2.79 -10.76 -11.33
CA ILE A 665 3.48 -10.46 -12.58
C ILE A 665 3.43 -11.71 -13.46
N GLY A 666 2.64 -11.66 -14.52
CA GLY A 666 2.53 -12.73 -15.52
C GLY A 666 3.54 -12.51 -16.65
N VAL A 667 4.41 -13.49 -16.89
CA VAL A 667 5.44 -13.43 -17.93
C VAL A 667 5.05 -14.32 -19.11
N THR A 668 5.04 -13.76 -20.32
CA THR A 668 4.82 -14.51 -21.56
C THR A 668 5.78 -14.06 -22.67
N GLY A 669 5.83 -14.88 -23.73
CA GLY A 669 6.71 -14.68 -24.88
C GLY A 669 7.16 -15.99 -25.50
N SER A 670 7.88 -15.90 -26.61
CA SER A 670 8.33 -17.08 -27.38
C SER A 670 9.60 -17.67 -26.76
N ALA A 671 10.56 -16.81 -26.40
CA ALA A 671 11.79 -17.17 -25.67
C ALA A 671 12.01 -16.30 -24.42
N GLY A 672 12.85 -16.75 -23.48
CA GLY A 672 13.31 -15.94 -22.34
C GLY A 672 12.37 -15.85 -21.12
N LYS A 673 11.20 -16.51 -21.15
CA LYS A 673 10.20 -16.45 -20.06
C LYS A 673 10.76 -16.89 -18.69
N THR A 674 11.38 -18.07 -18.63
CA THR A 674 11.88 -18.62 -17.37
C THR A 674 13.03 -17.78 -16.80
N THR A 675 13.93 -17.29 -17.65
CA THR A 675 14.99 -16.35 -17.26
C THR A 675 14.40 -15.05 -16.72
N MET A 676 13.38 -14.50 -17.38
CA MET A 676 12.67 -13.31 -16.93
C MET A 676 12.00 -13.51 -15.56
N VAL A 677 11.34 -14.65 -15.34
CA VAL A 677 10.77 -14.99 -14.03
C VAL A 677 11.85 -15.00 -12.94
N ALA A 678 13.01 -15.61 -13.22
CA ALA A 678 14.11 -15.66 -12.27
C ALA A 678 14.72 -14.26 -11.99
N MET A 679 14.92 -13.45 -13.02
CA MET A 679 15.43 -12.09 -12.90
C MET A 679 14.49 -11.21 -12.06
N LEU A 680 13.19 -11.20 -12.39
CA LEU A 680 12.18 -10.48 -11.62
C LEU A 680 12.10 -10.99 -10.18
N ALA A 681 12.15 -12.31 -9.98
CA ALA A 681 12.12 -12.89 -8.65
C ALA A 681 13.31 -12.46 -7.79
N GLN A 682 14.50 -12.35 -8.37
CA GLN A 682 15.69 -11.84 -7.68
C GLN A 682 15.59 -10.33 -7.42
N ALA A 683 15.17 -9.55 -8.42
CA ALA A 683 15.05 -8.09 -8.30
C ALA A 683 13.99 -7.67 -7.27
N LEU A 684 12.93 -8.46 -7.06
CA LEU A 684 11.82 -8.13 -6.14
C LEU A 684 12.08 -8.54 -4.68
N ARG A 685 13.13 -9.31 -4.38
CA ARG A 685 13.49 -9.73 -3.00
C ARG A 685 13.65 -8.60 -1.98
N PRO A 686 14.14 -7.39 -2.34
CA PRO A 686 14.26 -6.29 -1.39
C PRO A 686 12.94 -5.85 -0.74
N TRP A 687 11.79 -6.27 -1.30
CA TRP A 687 10.45 -5.97 -0.81
C TRP A 687 9.71 -7.18 -0.21
N GLY A 688 10.44 -8.28 0.08
CA GLY A 688 9.90 -9.45 0.78
C GLY A 688 10.02 -10.75 -0.02
N LYS A 689 9.37 -11.81 0.49
CA LYS A 689 9.33 -13.11 -0.18
C LYS A 689 8.65 -12.99 -1.54
N VAL A 690 9.20 -13.66 -2.55
CA VAL A 690 8.63 -13.69 -3.90
C VAL A 690 8.13 -15.10 -4.20
N GLY A 691 6.86 -15.21 -4.57
CA GLY A 691 6.27 -16.46 -5.06
C GLY A 691 6.63 -16.66 -6.53
N THR A 692 7.01 -17.86 -6.93
CA THR A 692 7.37 -18.16 -8.32
C THR A 692 6.76 -19.47 -8.81
N SER A 693 6.64 -19.61 -10.14
CA SER A 693 6.32 -20.90 -10.75
C SER A 693 7.39 -21.95 -10.40
N ARG A 694 6.96 -23.06 -9.79
CA ARG A 694 7.77 -24.26 -9.58
C ARG A 694 7.80 -25.09 -10.86
N LEU A 695 9.00 -25.54 -11.26
CA LEU A 695 9.21 -26.36 -12.46
C LEU A 695 8.64 -25.67 -13.74
N ASN A 696 8.37 -26.44 -14.79
CA ASN A 696 7.73 -25.94 -16.02
C ASN A 696 6.19 -25.92 -15.91
N ALA A 697 5.63 -25.72 -14.71
CA ALA A 697 4.19 -25.84 -14.45
C ALA A 697 3.43 -24.56 -14.86
N ASN A 698 3.44 -24.24 -16.16
CA ASN A 698 2.97 -22.98 -16.77
C ASN A 698 1.63 -23.11 -17.56
N LEU A 699 0.93 -24.24 -17.39
CA LEU A 699 -0.42 -24.54 -17.90
C LEU A 699 -1.46 -24.48 -16.76
N PRO A 700 -2.80 -24.49 -17.02
CA PRO A 700 -3.79 -24.14 -16.01
C PRO A 700 -3.68 -24.90 -14.67
N HIS A 701 -3.49 -26.22 -14.70
CA HIS A 701 -3.35 -27.01 -13.47
C HIS A 701 -2.03 -26.73 -12.74
N GLY A 702 -0.96 -26.49 -13.48
CA GLY A 702 0.32 -26.08 -12.91
C GLY A 702 0.25 -24.69 -12.26
N ILE A 703 -0.46 -23.75 -12.90
CA ILE A 703 -0.73 -22.42 -12.35
C ILE A 703 -1.60 -22.54 -11.10
N GLY A 704 -2.67 -23.33 -11.14
CA GLY A 704 -3.55 -23.54 -10.00
C GLY A 704 -2.84 -24.16 -8.81
N TRP A 705 -2.00 -25.16 -9.08
CA TRP A 705 -1.10 -25.75 -8.09
C TRP A 705 -0.14 -24.72 -7.49
N ASN A 706 0.56 -23.93 -8.31
CA ASN A 706 1.47 -22.91 -7.81
C ASN A 706 0.77 -21.85 -6.95
N LEU A 707 -0.39 -21.34 -7.39
CA LEU A 707 -1.17 -20.38 -6.63
C LEU A 707 -1.64 -20.98 -5.30
N ALA A 708 -2.06 -22.25 -5.29
CA ALA A 708 -2.44 -22.94 -4.06
C ALA A 708 -1.24 -23.18 -3.12
N SER A 709 -0.01 -23.19 -3.62
CA SER A 709 1.21 -23.44 -2.83
C SER A 709 2.04 -22.19 -2.53
N ILE A 710 1.54 -21.00 -2.88
CA ILE A 710 2.15 -19.71 -2.52
C ILE A 710 1.37 -19.14 -1.33
N ALA A 711 2.09 -18.69 -0.31
CA ALA A 711 1.49 -18.07 0.87
C ALA A 711 0.71 -16.81 0.46
N TRP A 712 -0.52 -16.64 0.98
CA TRP A 712 -1.45 -15.62 0.47
C TRP A 712 -1.01 -14.18 0.78
N ASP A 713 -0.13 -14.01 1.75
CA ASP A 713 0.50 -12.75 2.17
C ASP A 713 1.77 -12.39 1.38
N THR A 714 2.16 -13.22 0.42
CA THR A 714 3.35 -12.98 -0.43
C THR A 714 3.19 -11.66 -1.21
N PRO A 715 4.05 -10.64 -1.00
CA PRO A 715 3.88 -9.32 -1.61
C PRO A 715 3.94 -9.31 -3.14
N HIS A 716 4.79 -10.18 -3.70
CA HIS A 716 5.02 -10.28 -5.15
C HIS A 716 5.00 -11.73 -5.61
N VAL A 717 4.30 -11.99 -6.70
CA VAL A 717 4.24 -13.32 -7.34
C VAL A 717 4.63 -13.18 -8.80
N VAL A 718 5.61 -13.95 -9.27
CA VAL A 718 6.08 -13.92 -10.66
C VAL A 718 5.82 -15.28 -11.28
N MET A 719 4.95 -15.33 -12.31
CA MET A 719 4.53 -16.59 -12.91
C MET A 719 4.75 -16.62 -14.41
N GLU A 720 5.27 -17.74 -14.89
CA GLU A 720 5.34 -18.04 -16.32
C GLU A 720 3.98 -18.51 -16.84
N LEU A 721 3.48 -17.89 -17.91
CA LEU A 721 2.21 -18.26 -18.56
C LEU A 721 2.48 -18.72 -20.00
N ALA A 722 2.24 -20.01 -20.27
CA ALA A 722 2.41 -20.60 -21.59
C ALA A 722 1.21 -20.32 -22.52
N ILE A 723 1.44 -20.43 -23.84
CA ILE A 723 0.46 -20.06 -24.87
C ILE A 723 -0.71 -21.05 -25.00
N GLY A 724 -0.50 -22.34 -24.68
CA GLY A 724 -1.42 -23.43 -25.04
C GLY A 724 -2.87 -23.24 -24.59
N ARG A 725 -3.10 -22.64 -23.42
CA ARG A 725 -4.43 -22.29 -22.89
C ARG A 725 -4.46 -20.90 -22.25
N MET A 726 -3.91 -19.91 -22.97
CA MET A 726 -3.65 -18.58 -22.41
C MET A 726 -4.89 -17.92 -21.76
N LYS A 727 -6.09 -18.04 -22.34
CA LYS A 727 -7.32 -17.49 -21.72
C LYS A 727 -7.60 -18.05 -20.33
N GLN A 728 -7.47 -19.37 -20.17
CA GLN A 728 -7.67 -20.05 -18.88
C GLN A 728 -6.55 -19.68 -17.91
N ASN A 729 -5.30 -19.60 -18.39
CA ASN A 729 -4.16 -19.15 -17.61
C ASN A 729 -4.37 -17.74 -17.05
N ALA A 730 -4.83 -16.82 -17.91
CA ALA A 730 -5.10 -15.43 -17.56
C ALA A 730 -6.22 -15.30 -16.53
N ALA A 731 -7.35 -15.98 -16.76
CA ALA A 731 -8.49 -15.97 -15.84
C ALA A 731 -8.14 -16.53 -14.45
N LEU A 732 -7.21 -17.49 -14.39
CA LEU A 732 -6.74 -18.09 -13.15
C LEU A 732 -5.71 -17.20 -12.43
N ALA A 733 -4.71 -16.69 -13.16
CA ALA A 733 -3.63 -15.90 -12.58
C ALA A 733 -4.05 -14.47 -12.22
N ARG A 734 -4.97 -13.85 -12.97
CA ARG A 734 -5.37 -12.45 -12.84
C ARG A 734 -4.17 -11.49 -12.63
N PRO A 735 -3.27 -11.36 -13.64
CA PRO A 735 -2.05 -10.57 -13.48
C PRO A 735 -2.36 -9.09 -13.24
N ASP A 736 -1.61 -8.47 -12.33
CA ASP A 736 -1.54 -7.01 -12.15
C ASP A 736 -0.58 -6.38 -13.18
N VAL A 737 0.44 -7.13 -13.58
CA VAL A 737 1.42 -6.75 -14.59
C VAL A 737 1.61 -7.91 -15.56
N ALA A 738 1.58 -7.65 -16.87
CA ALA A 738 1.90 -8.64 -17.90
C ALA A 738 3.17 -8.24 -18.64
N VAL A 739 4.20 -9.09 -18.61
CA VAL A 739 5.49 -8.85 -19.28
C VAL A 739 5.58 -9.69 -20.55
N PHE A 740 5.79 -9.05 -21.70
CA PHE A 740 6.04 -9.67 -23.00
C PHE A 740 7.52 -9.64 -23.34
N THR A 741 8.17 -10.80 -23.38
CA THR A 741 9.60 -10.88 -23.71
C THR A 741 9.87 -10.76 -25.21
N ASN A 742 9.12 -11.46 -26.07
CA ASN A 742 9.20 -11.41 -27.54
C ASN A 742 8.08 -12.21 -28.22
N ILE A 743 7.85 -11.93 -29.51
CA ILE A 743 7.09 -12.76 -30.46
C ILE A 743 8.06 -13.27 -31.53
N ALA A 744 8.18 -14.58 -31.68
CA ALA A 744 9.07 -15.23 -32.64
C ALA A 744 8.46 -16.56 -33.11
N ALA A 745 9.02 -17.13 -34.19
CA ALA A 745 8.64 -18.42 -34.73
C ALA A 745 8.94 -19.54 -33.72
N ALA A 746 7.94 -19.93 -32.94
CA ALA A 746 8.00 -21.04 -32.00
C ALA A 746 6.61 -21.69 -31.91
N HIS A 747 6.53 -23.01 -31.86
CA HIS A 747 5.28 -23.78 -31.91
C HIS A 747 4.44 -23.51 -33.17
N LEU A 748 5.09 -23.22 -34.31
CA LEU A 748 4.41 -22.87 -35.57
C LEU A 748 3.60 -24.03 -36.14
N GLU A 749 4.00 -25.27 -35.84
CA GLU A 749 3.24 -26.48 -36.13
C GLU A 749 1.79 -26.42 -35.61
N PHE A 750 1.55 -25.68 -34.52
CA PHE A 750 0.24 -25.53 -33.89
C PHE A 750 -0.44 -24.16 -34.11
N HIS A 751 0.27 -23.18 -34.70
CA HIS A 751 -0.14 -21.77 -34.71
C HIS A 751 -0.07 -21.06 -36.07
N HIS A 752 0.42 -21.72 -37.13
CA HIS A 752 0.45 -21.26 -38.53
C HIS A 752 1.30 -20.01 -38.84
N ASP A 753 1.11 -18.88 -38.13
CA ASP A 753 1.81 -17.61 -38.36
C ASP A 753 2.10 -16.81 -37.08
N LEU A 754 2.99 -15.79 -37.18
CA LEU A 754 3.37 -14.94 -36.04
C LEU A 754 2.20 -14.09 -35.51
N ALA A 755 1.30 -13.64 -36.38
CA ALA A 755 0.14 -12.86 -35.98
C ALA A 755 -0.80 -13.67 -35.07
N THR A 756 -0.93 -14.97 -35.31
CA THR A 756 -1.69 -15.91 -34.49
C THR A 756 -1.01 -16.15 -33.15
N VAL A 757 0.32 -16.32 -33.15
CA VAL A 757 1.10 -16.42 -31.91
C VAL A 757 0.91 -15.16 -31.05
N ALA A 758 1.01 -13.97 -31.65
CA ALA A 758 0.76 -12.70 -30.97
C ALA A 758 -0.66 -12.63 -30.38
N ARG A 759 -1.70 -12.88 -31.18
CA ARG A 759 -3.10 -12.89 -30.70
C ARG A 759 -3.31 -13.88 -29.55
N ARG A 760 -2.80 -15.11 -29.66
CA ARG A 760 -2.98 -16.14 -28.62
C ARG A 760 -2.23 -15.78 -27.33
N LYS A 761 -1.03 -15.18 -27.40
CA LYS A 761 -0.32 -14.70 -26.20
C LYS A 761 -0.98 -13.47 -25.58
N SER A 762 -1.50 -12.55 -26.39
CA SER A 762 -2.26 -11.38 -25.93
C SER A 762 -3.54 -11.73 -25.19
N ALA A 763 -4.01 -12.98 -25.25
CA ALA A 763 -5.08 -13.45 -24.38
C ALA A 763 -4.74 -13.37 -22.87
N ILE A 764 -3.46 -13.14 -22.51
CA ILE A 764 -3.06 -12.81 -21.12
C ILE A 764 -3.77 -11.55 -20.61
N PHE A 765 -4.03 -10.57 -21.48
CA PHE A 765 -4.74 -9.34 -21.14
C PHE A 765 -6.21 -9.62 -20.78
N GLU A 766 -6.76 -10.79 -21.15
CA GLU A 766 -8.16 -11.10 -20.88
C GLU A 766 -8.48 -11.23 -19.40
N GLY A 767 -7.49 -11.61 -18.58
CA GLY A 767 -7.61 -11.76 -17.13
C GLY A 767 -7.14 -10.55 -16.32
N MET A 768 -6.72 -9.47 -16.96
CA MET A 768 -6.23 -8.25 -16.29
C MET A 768 -7.38 -7.26 -16.06
N ALA A 769 -7.28 -6.48 -14.98
CA ALA A 769 -8.22 -5.39 -14.69
C ALA A 769 -7.87 -4.13 -15.50
N ALA A 770 -8.86 -3.26 -15.74
CA ALA A 770 -8.61 -1.94 -16.33
C ALA A 770 -7.62 -1.14 -15.47
N GLY A 771 -6.70 -0.42 -16.11
CA GLY A 771 -5.61 0.29 -15.43
C GLY A 771 -4.44 -0.58 -14.96
N ALA A 772 -4.49 -1.91 -15.12
CA ALA A 772 -3.32 -2.78 -14.94
C ALA A 772 -2.27 -2.53 -16.04
N THR A 773 -1.03 -3.03 -15.87
CA THR A 773 0.09 -2.63 -16.73
C THR A 773 0.57 -3.75 -17.66
N ALA A 774 0.62 -3.48 -18.96
CA ALA A 774 1.29 -4.29 -19.96
C ALA A 774 2.70 -3.75 -20.23
N ILE A 775 3.72 -4.58 -20.01
CA ILE A 775 5.13 -4.29 -20.28
C ILE A 775 5.52 -4.97 -21.58
N LEU A 776 5.81 -4.18 -22.61
CA LEU A 776 5.99 -4.66 -23.98
C LEU A 776 7.42 -4.40 -24.47
N ASN A 777 8.06 -5.44 -25.01
CA ASN A 777 9.33 -5.27 -25.70
C ASN A 777 9.11 -4.43 -26.98
N ALA A 778 9.72 -3.26 -27.07
CA ALA A 778 9.62 -2.34 -28.19
C ALA A 778 10.30 -2.88 -29.47
N ASP A 779 11.19 -3.86 -29.32
CA ASP A 779 11.97 -4.46 -30.42
C ASP A 779 11.32 -5.75 -30.96
N MET A 780 10.14 -6.14 -30.46
CA MET A 780 9.49 -7.41 -30.86
C MET A 780 8.64 -7.29 -32.12
N ALA A 781 8.54 -8.41 -32.87
CA ALA A 781 7.58 -8.55 -33.96
C ALA A 781 6.13 -8.43 -33.45
N GLU A 782 5.21 -7.98 -34.30
CA GLU A 782 3.78 -7.81 -33.99
C GLU A 782 3.49 -6.84 -32.82
N LEU A 783 4.43 -5.97 -32.42
CA LEU A 783 4.24 -4.99 -31.34
C LEU A 783 2.95 -4.17 -31.52
N ALA A 784 2.71 -3.63 -32.71
CA ALA A 784 1.53 -2.81 -32.99
C ALA A 784 0.22 -3.56 -32.67
N ARG A 785 0.17 -4.86 -32.99
CA ARG A 785 -0.99 -5.72 -32.71
C ARG A 785 -1.15 -5.98 -31.22
N VAL A 786 -0.06 -6.36 -30.54
CA VAL A 786 -0.08 -6.61 -29.10
C VAL A 786 -0.47 -5.34 -28.34
N ARG A 787 0.07 -4.18 -28.74
CA ARG A 787 -0.26 -2.86 -28.19
C ARG A 787 -1.75 -2.53 -28.36
N ALA A 788 -2.31 -2.74 -29.56
CA ALA A 788 -3.73 -2.50 -29.81
C ALA A 788 -4.64 -3.38 -28.94
N LEU A 789 -4.27 -4.65 -28.73
CA LEU A 789 -5.01 -5.57 -27.86
C LEU A 789 -4.92 -5.18 -26.38
N ALA A 790 -3.79 -4.63 -25.93
CA ALA A 790 -3.66 -4.08 -24.58
C ALA A 790 -4.49 -2.80 -24.39
N MET A 791 -4.47 -1.89 -25.36
CA MET A 791 -5.28 -0.65 -25.34
C MET A 791 -6.78 -0.96 -25.32
N ALA A 792 -7.23 -1.97 -26.06
CA ALA A 792 -8.62 -2.41 -26.08
C ALA A 792 -9.10 -2.95 -24.71
N ARG A 793 -8.18 -3.19 -23.76
CA ARG A 793 -8.45 -3.58 -22.38
C ARG A 793 -8.18 -2.47 -21.37
N GLU A 794 -7.99 -1.23 -21.84
CA GLU A 794 -7.73 -0.05 -21.00
C GLU A 794 -6.50 -0.24 -20.08
N LEU A 795 -5.49 -0.96 -20.58
CA LEU A 795 -4.25 -1.19 -19.84
C LEU A 795 -3.29 -0.01 -20.00
N ASN A 796 -2.55 0.28 -18.93
CA ASN A 796 -1.36 1.11 -19.00
C ASN A 796 -0.28 0.35 -19.78
N ILE A 797 0.40 1.03 -20.71
CA ILE A 797 1.45 0.40 -21.53
C ILE A 797 2.77 1.04 -21.18
N VAL A 798 3.75 0.20 -20.81
CA VAL A 798 5.15 0.60 -20.64
C VAL A 798 5.97 -0.22 -21.62
N SER A 799 6.73 0.46 -22.46
CA SER A 799 7.60 -0.18 -23.45
C SER A 799 9.05 -0.19 -22.98
N TYR A 800 9.79 -1.23 -23.35
CA TYR A 800 11.21 -1.35 -23.04
C TYR A 800 11.99 -1.88 -24.24
N GLY A 801 13.26 -1.51 -24.39
CA GLY A 801 14.08 -2.06 -25.48
C GLY A 801 15.21 -1.13 -25.92
N GLU A 802 15.72 -1.35 -27.12
CA GLU A 802 16.73 -0.51 -27.77
C GLU A 802 16.09 0.54 -28.69
N ALA A 803 14.85 0.32 -29.12
CA ALA A 803 14.12 1.23 -29.99
C ALA A 803 14.04 2.67 -29.42
N PRO A 804 14.19 3.72 -30.25
CA PRO A 804 14.15 5.12 -29.80
C PRO A 804 12.89 5.53 -29.04
N GLN A 805 11.76 4.90 -29.35
CA GLN A 805 10.46 5.17 -28.76
C GLN A 805 10.16 4.36 -27.49
N ALA A 806 11.11 3.53 -27.01
CA ALA A 806 10.91 2.77 -25.78
C ALA A 806 10.90 3.69 -24.55
N ASP A 807 9.92 3.51 -23.66
CA ASP A 807 9.82 4.29 -22.41
C ASP A 807 11.01 4.01 -21.47
N ILE A 808 11.52 2.78 -21.51
CA ILE A 808 12.75 2.36 -20.84
C ILE A 808 13.73 1.83 -21.87
N ARG A 809 14.76 2.63 -22.16
CA ARG A 809 15.60 2.45 -23.33
C ARG A 809 17.05 2.18 -22.98
N LEU A 810 17.68 1.21 -23.66
CA LEU A 810 19.13 1.02 -23.55
C LEU A 810 19.86 2.19 -24.21
N ILE A 811 20.73 2.86 -23.47
CA ILE A 811 21.59 3.95 -23.98
C ILE A 811 22.97 3.41 -24.33
N SER A 812 23.58 2.66 -23.41
CA SER A 812 24.90 2.09 -23.65
C SER A 812 25.11 0.78 -22.90
N ARG A 813 25.99 -0.06 -23.44
CA ARG A 813 26.47 -1.31 -22.85
C ARG A 813 27.99 -1.35 -22.95
N LYS A 814 28.68 -1.34 -21.81
CA LYS A 814 30.15 -1.37 -21.72
C LYS A 814 30.57 -2.45 -20.72
N GLY A 815 30.97 -3.61 -21.24
CA GLY A 815 31.20 -4.80 -20.41
C GLY A 815 29.94 -5.15 -19.60
N ASN A 816 30.09 -5.22 -18.28
CA ASN A 816 28.99 -5.49 -17.34
C ASN A 816 28.21 -4.23 -16.93
N PHE A 817 28.62 -3.03 -17.35
CA PHE A 817 27.90 -1.80 -17.06
C PHE A 817 26.89 -1.47 -18.16
N LEU A 818 25.67 -1.17 -17.74
CA LEU A 818 24.53 -0.80 -18.58
C LEU A 818 24.05 0.59 -18.18
N GLU A 819 23.70 1.40 -19.17
CA GLU A 819 23.04 2.67 -18.96
C GLU A 819 21.69 2.65 -19.66
N ALA A 820 20.63 2.93 -18.91
CA ALA A 820 19.27 3.01 -19.41
C ALA A 820 18.68 4.40 -19.21
N GLU A 821 17.85 4.85 -20.13
CA GLU A 821 16.98 6.01 -19.98
C GLU A 821 15.61 5.53 -19.49
N THR A 822 15.07 6.20 -18.48
CA THR A 822 13.79 5.88 -17.87
C THR A 822 12.96 7.16 -17.71
N PRO A 823 11.64 7.08 -17.43
CA PRO A 823 10.83 8.26 -17.15
C PRO A 823 11.31 9.09 -15.95
N SER A 824 12.15 8.49 -15.08
CA SER A 824 12.77 9.12 -13.91
C SER A 824 14.22 9.58 -14.15
N GLY A 825 14.68 9.58 -15.41
CA GLY A 825 16.04 9.97 -15.78
C GLY A 825 16.93 8.79 -16.16
N ARG A 826 18.22 9.07 -16.39
CA ARG A 826 19.22 8.06 -16.76
C ARG A 826 19.68 7.27 -15.54
N MET A 827 19.88 5.98 -15.74
CA MET A 827 20.27 5.04 -14.71
C MET A 827 21.40 4.15 -15.19
N GLY A 828 22.53 4.20 -14.50
CA GLY A 828 23.62 3.23 -14.65
C GLY A 828 23.45 2.07 -13.67
N TYR A 829 23.71 0.84 -14.12
CA TYR A 829 23.70 -0.35 -13.27
C TYR A 829 24.60 -1.45 -13.84
N HIS A 830 24.97 -2.41 -13.00
CA HIS A 830 25.79 -3.56 -13.40
C HIS A 830 24.95 -4.83 -13.57
N LEU A 831 25.35 -5.69 -14.50
CA LEU A 831 24.81 -7.03 -14.67
C LEU A 831 25.96 -7.99 -14.92
N ALA A 832 26.18 -8.95 -14.01
CA ALA A 832 27.30 -9.89 -14.11
C ALA A 832 27.18 -10.91 -15.25
N THR A 833 25.99 -11.04 -15.86
CA THR A 833 25.75 -11.95 -16.97
C THR A 833 25.94 -11.23 -18.31
N PRO A 834 26.89 -11.67 -19.16
CA PRO A 834 27.13 -11.06 -20.46
C PRO A 834 25.99 -11.37 -21.45
N GLY A 835 25.85 -10.53 -22.47
CA GLY A 835 24.94 -10.76 -23.60
C GLY A 835 23.88 -9.69 -23.80
N ARG A 836 23.56 -9.40 -25.06
CA ARG A 836 22.56 -8.39 -25.46
C ARG A 836 21.16 -8.72 -24.92
N HIS A 837 20.76 -9.98 -25.03
CA HIS A 837 19.43 -10.43 -24.58
C HIS A 837 19.25 -10.30 -23.05
N MET A 838 20.32 -10.45 -22.26
CA MET A 838 20.30 -10.23 -20.81
C MET A 838 20.17 -8.75 -20.46
N ALA A 839 20.89 -7.88 -21.19
CA ALA A 839 20.72 -6.43 -21.07
C ALA A 839 19.27 -6.01 -21.37
N VAL A 840 18.70 -6.48 -22.47
CA VAL A 840 17.29 -6.19 -22.82
C VAL A 840 16.31 -6.74 -21.77
N ASN A 841 16.54 -7.94 -21.24
CA ASN A 841 15.71 -8.48 -20.15
C ASN A 841 15.80 -7.64 -18.86
N SER A 842 16.97 -7.08 -18.56
CA SER A 842 17.14 -6.19 -17.39
C SER A 842 16.32 -4.89 -17.51
N LEU A 843 16.07 -4.41 -18.73
CA LEU A 843 15.16 -3.28 -18.97
C LEU A 843 13.70 -3.64 -18.66
N ALA A 844 13.27 -4.87 -18.95
CA ALA A 844 11.93 -5.33 -18.56
C ALA A 844 11.77 -5.40 -17.04
N VAL A 845 12.85 -5.74 -16.32
CA VAL A 845 12.89 -5.68 -14.85
C VAL A 845 12.73 -4.24 -14.38
N LEU A 846 13.48 -3.29 -14.94
CA LEU A 846 13.31 -1.86 -14.66
C LEU A 846 11.87 -1.38 -14.94
N ALA A 847 11.28 -1.80 -16.06
CA ALA A 847 9.89 -1.49 -16.40
C ALA A 847 8.90 -2.04 -15.39
N THR A 848 9.17 -3.24 -14.86
CA THR A 848 8.32 -3.86 -13.85
C THR A 848 8.43 -3.12 -12.51
N LEU A 849 9.64 -2.75 -12.10
CA LEU A 849 9.86 -1.94 -10.89
C LEU A 849 9.18 -0.57 -11.01
N HIS A 850 9.27 0.07 -12.17
CA HIS A 850 8.58 1.33 -12.46
C HIS A 850 7.05 1.18 -12.39
N ALA A 851 6.50 0.16 -13.04
CA ALA A 851 5.06 -0.11 -13.04
C ALA A 851 4.50 -0.39 -11.63
N LEU A 852 5.30 -0.99 -10.76
CA LEU A 852 4.96 -1.24 -9.36
C LEU A 852 5.25 -0.06 -8.42
N SER A 853 5.73 1.07 -8.95
CA SER A 853 6.17 2.24 -8.17
C SER A 853 7.24 1.91 -7.11
N LEU A 854 8.08 0.90 -7.40
CA LEU A 854 9.18 0.47 -6.54
C LEU A 854 10.47 1.20 -6.90
N GLN A 855 11.36 1.36 -5.92
CA GLN A 855 12.65 2.04 -6.11
C GLN A 855 13.58 1.20 -7.00
N PRO A 856 13.91 1.65 -8.23
CA PRO A 856 14.65 0.82 -9.20
C PRO A 856 16.04 0.40 -8.71
N HIS A 857 16.74 1.29 -8.00
CA HIS A 857 18.12 1.03 -7.54
C HIS A 857 18.21 -0.22 -6.67
N ARG A 858 17.27 -0.43 -5.73
CA ARG A 858 17.28 -1.60 -4.84
C ARG A 858 17.13 -2.90 -5.61
N GLY A 859 16.25 -2.91 -6.62
CA GLY A 859 15.99 -4.10 -7.43
C GLY A 859 17.14 -4.40 -8.39
N MET A 860 17.73 -3.37 -9.00
CA MET A 860 18.87 -3.55 -9.89
C MET A 860 20.13 -3.97 -9.14
N THR A 861 20.38 -3.43 -7.95
CA THR A 861 21.47 -3.91 -7.08
C THR A 861 21.28 -5.38 -6.70
N ALA A 862 20.05 -5.80 -6.39
CA ALA A 862 19.78 -7.22 -6.15
C ALA A 862 20.03 -8.10 -7.38
N LEU A 863 19.97 -7.54 -8.60
CA LEU A 863 20.18 -8.24 -9.87
C LEU A 863 21.66 -8.26 -10.31
N GLU A 864 22.55 -7.47 -9.71
CA GLU A 864 23.95 -7.35 -10.12
C GLU A 864 24.64 -8.72 -10.23
N ASP A 865 24.45 -9.58 -9.21
CA ASP A 865 25.02 -10.92 -9.13
C ASP A 865 24.10 -12.03 -9.72
N PHE A 866 23.11 -11.67 -10.55
CA PHE A 866 22.25 -12.65 -11.20
C PHE A 866 23.08 -13.64 -12.02
N ARG A 867 22.75 -14.93 -11.88
CA ARG A 867 23.33 -16.02 -12.66
C ARG A 867 22.24 -16.69 -13.49
N PRO A 868 22.52 -17.03 -14.77
CA PRO A 868 21.59 -17.79 -15.60
C PRO A 868 21.25 -19.14 -14.96
N LEU A 869 20.08 -19.67 -15.33
CA LEU A 869 19.72 -21.04 -14.99
C LEU A 869 20.48 -22.01 -15.88
N ALA A 870 20.75 -23.22 -15.39
CA ALA A 870 21.34 -24.29 -16.18
C ALA A 870 20.59 -24.50 -17.51
N GLY A 871 21.32 -24.68 -18.61
CA GLY A 871 20.77 -24.77 -19.97
C GLY A 871 20.28 -23.47 -20.58
N ARG A 872 20.45 -22.31 -19.93
CA ARG A 872 19.92 -21.01 -20.37
C ARG A 872 20.98 -19.89 -20.38
N GLY A 873 22.19 -20.22 -20.82
CA GLY A 873 23.30 -19.29 -20.97
C GLY A 873 24.29 -19.33 -19.81
N ASP A 874 24.33 -20.43 -19.04
CA ASP A 874 25.34 -20.61 -18.00
C ASP A 874 26.73 -20.77 -18.63
N VAL A 875 27.74 -20.14 -18.01
CA VAL A 875 29.10 -20.10 -18.54
C VAL A 875 30.06 -20.70 -17.51
N ALA A 876 30.73 -21.78 -17.87
CA ALA A 876 31.61 -22.52 -16.97
C ALA A 876 33.01 -22.71 -17.59
N ALA A 877 34.05 -22.27 -16.87
CA ALA A 877 35.43 -22.65 -17.19
C ALA A 877 35.69 -24.06 -16.66
N LEU A 878 36.06 -25.00 -17.55
CA LEU A 878 36.24 -26.42 -17.24
C LEU A 878 37.60 -26.91 -17.73
N CYS A 879 38.18 -27.86 -17.00
CA CYS A 879 39.32 -28.66 -17.46
C CYS A 879 38.81 -30.08 -17.76
N VAL A 880 38.75 -30.45 -19.03
CA VAL A 880 38.18 -31.72 -19.51
C VAL A 880 39.26 -32.48 -20.24
N GLN A 881 39.63 -33.67 -19.77
CA GLN A 881 40.72 -34.47 -20.34
C GLN A 881 42.04 -33.68 -20.54
N GLY A 882 42.38 -32.80 -19.57
CA GLY A 882 43.56 -31.93 -19.65
C GLY A 882 43.44 -30.72 -20.58
N LYS A 883 42.29 -30.49 -21.23
CA LYS A 883 41.99 -29.32 -22.07
C LYS A 883 41.19 -28.28 -21.28
N ARG A 884 41.63 -27.03 -21.26
CA ARG A 884 40.89 -25.92 -20.67
C ARG A 884 39.89 -25.39 -21.69
N ILE A 885 38.62 -25.36 -21.33
CA ILE A 885 37.56 -24.82 -22.20
C ILE A 885 36.67 -23.85 -21.41
N LEU A 886 36.01 -22.96 -22.15
CA LEU A 886 34.89 -22.16 -21.65
C LEU A 886 33.59 -22.71 -22.25
N LEU A 887 32.77 -23.39 -21.45
CA LEU A 887 31.50 -23.97 -21.87
C LEU A 887 30.35 -22.97 -21.69
N ILE A 888 29.56 -22.74 -22.73
CA ILE A 888 28.32 -21.97 -22.72
C ILE A 888 27.16 -22.96 -22.90
N ASP A 889 26.40 -23.20 -21.83
CA ASP A 889 25.28 -24.13 -21.80
C ASP A 889 23.94 -23.44 -22.15
N GLU A 890 23.49 -23.65 -23.39
CA GLU A 890 22.22 -23.16 -23.96
C GLU A 890 21.32 -24.33 -24.40
N ALA A 891 21.53 -25.53 -23.84
CA ALA A 891 20.97 -26.78 -24.33
C ALA A 891 19.55 -27.12 -23.82
N TYR A 892 18.86 -26.18 -23.16
CA TYR A 892 17.51 -26.44 -22.66
C TYR A 892 16.44 -26.45 -23.76
N ASN A 893 16.43 -25.45 -24.65
CA ASN A 893 15.48 -25.36 -25.76
C ASN A 893 16.01 -24.47 -26.89
N ALA A 894 15.47 -24.65 -28.11
CA ALA A 894 15.85 -23.86 -29.28
C ALA A 894 14.66 -23.47 -30.16
N ASN A 895 14.78 -22.26 -30.70
CA ASN A 895 13.97 -21.65 -31.76
C ASN A 895 14.85 -20.62 -32.48
N PRO A 896 14.45 -20.10 -33.67
CA PRO A 896 15.30 -19.25 -34.49
C PRO A 896 15.84 -18.02 -33.74
N ALA A 897 15.01 -17.33 -32.97
CA ALA A 897 15.43 -16.15 -32.22
C ALA A 897 16.43 -16.49 -31.10
N SER A 898 16.21 -17.59 -30.37
CA SER A 898 17.15 -18.03 -29.34
C SER A 898 18.47 -18.55 -29.92
N MET A 899 18.43 -19.24 -31.07
CA MET A 899 19.63 -19.70 -31.78
C MET A 899 20.50 -18.51 -32.19
N ALA A 900 19.90 -17.49 -32.79
CA ALA A 900 20.60 -16.26 -33.17
C ALA A 900 21.28 -15.60 -31.96
N ALA A 901 20.55 -15.43 -30.85
CA ALA A 901 21.09 -14.82 -29.63
C ALA A 901 22.27 -15.60 -29.03
N ALA A 902 22.25 -16.93 -29.11
CA ALA A 902 23.34 -17.78 -28.61
C ALA A 902 24.57 -17.74 -29.52
N LEU A 903 24.38 -17.71 -30.84
CA LEU A 903 25.47 -17.53 -31.80
C LEU A 903 26.13 -16.16 -31.64
N GLU A 904 25.33 -15.09 -31.47
CA GLU A 904 25.84 -13.75 -31.15
C GLU A 904 26.65 -13.74 -29.84
N LEU A 905 26.17 -14.44 -28.80
CA LEU A 905 26.88 -14.55 -27.52
C LEU A 905 28.25 -15.23 -27.70
N LEU A 906 28.32 -16.31 -28.48
CA LEU A 906 29.57 -17.00 -28.79
C LEU A 906 30.52 -16.12 -29.62
N GLY A 907 29.99 -15.47 -30.67
CA GLY A 907 30.77 -14.61 -31.56
C GLY A 907 31.35 -13.38 -30.87
N ALA A 908 30.71 -12.90 -29.80
CA ALA A 908 31.19 -11.77 -28.99
C ALA A 908 32.28 -12.14 -27.98
N GLN A 909 32.58 -13.43 -27.76
CA GLN A 909 33.63 -13.83 -26.82
C GLN A 909 35.03 -13.48 -27.35
N ALA A 910 35.92 -13.05 -26.47
CA ALA A 910 37.31 -12.78 -26.79
C ALA A 910 38.21 -13.96 -26.39
N GLY A 911 39.26 -14.22 -27.19
CA GLY A 911 40.18 -15.33 -26.98
C GLY A 911 39.65 -16.68 -27.43
N GLY A 912 40.55 -17.66 -27.56
CA GLY A 912 40.22 -19.04 -27.93
C GLY A 912 39.64 -19.21 -29.34
N ARG A 913 39.37 -20.47 -29.69
CA ARG A 913 38.58 -20.85 -30.88
C ARG A 913 37.13 -21.04 -30.46
N ARG A 914 36.19 -20.42 -31.17
CA ARG A 914 34.76 -20.43 -30.88
C ARG A 914 34.08 -21.57 -31.64
N VAL A 915 33.57 -22.53 -30.87
CA VAL A 915 32.99 -23.79 -31.35
C VAL A 915 31.50 -23.80 -31.02
N ALA A 916 30.65 -23.89 -32.03
CA ALA A 916 29.21 -24.10 -31.83
C ALA A 916 28.84 -25.58 -32.05
N ILE A 917 28.09 -26.17 -31.13
CA ILE A 917 27.51 -27.51 -31.21
C ILE A 917 25.98 -27.36 -31.19
N LEU A 918 25.34 -27.58 -32.34
CA LEU A 918 23.94 -27.27 -32.57
C LEU A 918 23.09 -28.52 -32.78
N GLY A 919 22.03 -28.68 -31.99
CA GLY A 919 20.95 -29.63 -32.21
C GLY A 919 19.72 -28.97 -32.83
N GLU A 920 18.81 -29.78 -33.36
CA GLU A 920 17.65 -29.28 -34.15
C GLU A 920 16.70 -28.38 -33.33
N MET A 921 16.10 -27.43 -34.05
CA MET A 921 14.95 -26.65 -33.60
C MET A 921 13.67 -27.43 -33.95
N LEU A 922 12.95 -27.92 -32.93
CA LEU A 922 11.74 -28.73 -33.10
C LEU A 922 10.48 -27.85 -33.07
N GLU A 923 9.33 -28.41 -33.47
CA GLU A 923 8.00 -27.77 -33.47
C GLU A 923 7.87 -26.53 -34.40
N LEU A 924 8.69 -26.46 -35.46
CA LEU A 924 8.66 -25.37 -36.45
C LEU A 924 7.71 -25.62 -37.64
N GLY A 925 7.13 -26.81 -37.75
CA GLY A 925 6.22 -27.17 -38.84
C GLY A 925 6.90 -27.28 -40.21
N PRO A 926 6.17 -27.15 -41.33
CA PRO A 926 6.68 -27.41 -42.69
C PRO A 926 7.87 -26.51 -43.12
N GLY A 927 8.07 -25.37 -42.48
CA GLY A 927 9.18 -24.44 -42.77
C GLY A 927 10.48 -24.74 -42.02
N ALA A 928 10.55 -25.84 -41.27
CA ALA A 928 11.68 -26.14 -40.36
C ALA A 928 13.05 -26.08 -41.06
N GLU A 929 13.21 -26.69 -42.23
CA GLU A 929 14.48 -26.70 -42.97
C GLU A 929 14.96 -25.28 -43.34
N GLY A 930 14.04 -24.40 -43.76
CA GLY A 930 14.35 -23.00 -44.09
C GLY A 930 14.87 -22.24 -42.87
N TYR A 931 14.22 -22.38 -41.71
CA TYR A 931 14.67 -21.74 -40.48
C TYR A 931 16.05 -22.20 -40.00
N HIS A 932 16.44 -23.45 -40.28
CA HIS A 932 17.79 -23.93 -39.98
C HIS A 932 18.80 -23.33 -40.97
N ALA A 933 18.49 -23.33 -42.27
CA ALA A 933 19.33 -22.75 -43.31
C ALA A 933 19.60 -21.25 -43.09
N ASP A 934 18.59 -20.49 -42.65
CA ASP A 934 18.68 -19.05 -42.39
C ASP A 934 19.70 -18.67 -41.28
N LEU A 935 20.16 -19.64 -40.48
CA LEU A 935 21.22 -19.40 -39.49
C LEU A 935 22.62 -19.32 -40.12
N ALA A 936 22.84 -19.85 -41.34
CA ALA A 936 24.17 -19.95 -41.94
C ALA A 936 24.82 -18.58 -42.24
N PRO A 937 24.11 -17.58 -42.79
CA PRO A 937 24.65 -16.24 -42.96
C PRO A 937 25.06 -15.60 -41.63
N LEU A 938 24.27 -15.82 -40.57
CA LEU A 938 24.57 -15.29 -39.24
C LEU A 938 25.83 -15.95 -38.65
N ALA A 939 25.92 -17.28 -38.68
CA ALA A 939 27.09 -17.99 -38.20
C ALA A 939 28.37 -17.59 -38.94
N THR A 940 28.27 -17.32 -40.25
CA THR A 940 29.40 -16.89 -41.09
C THR A 940 29.81 -15.43 -40.85
N GLY A 941 28.85 -14.55 -40.55
CA GLY A 941 29.09 -13.13 -40.29
C GLY A 941 29.65 -12.84 -38.89
N LEU A 942 29.59 -13.81 -37.98
CA LEU A 942 30.13 -13.73 -36.63
C LEU A 942 31.53 -14.36 -36.58
N SER A 943 32.31 -14.03 -35.55
CA SER A 943 33.66 -14.56 -35.34
C SER A 943 33.68 -16.05 -34.91
N ILE A 944 32.74 -16.87 -35.35
CA ILE A 944 32.62 -18.29 -34.97
C ILE A 944 33.56 -19.12 -35.85
N ASP A 945 34.46 -19.89 -35.27
CA ASP A 945 35.49 -20.60 -36.02
C ASP A 945 34.99 -21.93 -36.59
N VAL A 946 34.11 -22.64 -35.88
CA VAL A 946 33.55 -23.91 -36.35
C VAL A 946 32.12 -24.12 -35.85
N VAL A 947 31.30 -24.75 -36.68
CA VAL A 947 29.97 -25.21 -36.32
C VAL A 947 29.85 -26.72 -36.55
N HIS A 948 29.55 -27.44 -35.48
CA HIS A 948 29.11 -28.83 -35.48
C HIS A 948 27.59 -28.85 -35.36
N ALA A 949 26.91 -29.66 -36.17
CA ALA A 949 25.45 -29.76 -36.16
C ALA A 949 25.01 -31.22 -36.12
N VAL A 950 23.89 -31.49 -35.45
CA VAL A 950 23.27 -32.82 -35.39
C VAL A 950 21.82 -32.79 -35.86
N GLY A 951 21.48 -33.76 -36.70
CA GLY A 951 20.14 -34.00 -37.21
C GLY A 951 19.98 -33.64 -38.70
N PRO A 952 18.99 -34.26 -39.38
CA PRO A 952 18.75 -34.08 -40.81
C PRO A 952 18.40 -32.64 -41.23
N LEU A 953 17.77 -31.84 -40.37
CA LEU A 953 17.31 -30.48 -40.71
C LEU A 953 18.45 -29.47 -40.94
N TYR A 954 19.68 -29.80 -40.53
CA TYR A 954 20.86 -28.96 -40.78
C TYR A 954 21.57 -29.25 -42.12
N ALA A 955 21.09 -30.18 -42.95
CA ALA A 955 21.77 -30.54 -44.20
C ALA A 955 22.06 -29.33 -45.10
N ARG A 956 21.03 -28.49 -45.34
CA ARG A 956 21.17 -27.26 -46.13
C ARG A 956 22.03 -26.20 -45.43
N PHE A 957 21.82 -25.99 -44.12
CA PHE A 957 22.65 -25.08 -43.31
C PHE A 957 24.15 -25.42 -43.41
N CYS A 958 24.51 -26.69 -43.24
CA CYS A 958 25.90 -27.14 -43.33
C CYS A 958 26.47 -27.00 -44.74
N ALA A 959 25.67 -27.21 -45.78
CA ALA A 959 26.06 -27.00 -47.17
C ALA A 959 26.34 -25.51 -47.48
N ASP A 960 25.57 -24.60 -46.88
CA ASP A 960 25.68 -23.15 -47.08
C ASP A 960 26.83 -22.51 -46.28
N LEU A 961 27.35 -23.18 -45.24
CA LEU A 961 28.52 -22.71 -44.49
C LEU A 961 29.82 -22.77 -45.33
N PRO A 962 30.66 -21.72 -45.33
CA PRO A 962 31.97 -21.78 -45.97
C PRO A 962 32.86 -22.89 -45.36
N PRO A 963 33.75 -23.54 -46.15
CA PRO A 963 34.56 -24.67 -45.68
C PRO A 963 35.33 -24.41 -44.38
N ARG A 964 35.79 -23.18 -44.15
CA ARG A 964 36.52 -22.78 -42.93
C ARG A 964 35.69 -22.82 -41.64
N HIS A 965 34.37 -22.66 -41.72
CA HIS A 965 33.45 -22.69 -40.58
C HIS A 965 32.77 -24.06 -40.39
N ARG A 966 32.93 -24.96 -41.37
CA ARG A 966 32.19 -26.22 -41.43
C ARG A 966 32.87 -27.29 -40.57
N GLY A 967 32.20 -27.69 -39.49
CA GLY A 967 32.56 -28.84 -38.67
C GLY A 967 31.82 -30.11 -39.11
N ILE A 968 31.68 -31.04 -38.17
CA ILE A 968 30.95 -32.30 -38.34
C ILE A 968 29.44 -32.04 -38.42
N HIS A 969 28.80 -32.57 -39.48
CA HIS A 969 27.35 -32.77 -39.54
C HIS A 969 27.04 -34.23 -39.19
N ALA A 970 26.58 -34.45 -37.96
CA ALA A 970 26.23 -35.78 -37.46
C ALA A 970 24.77 -36.13 -37.80
N PRO A 971 24.48 -37.35 -38.28
CA PRO A 971 23.11 -37.76 -38.59
C PRO A 971 22.25 -37.92 -37.33
N ASP A 972 22.85 -38.28 -36.20
CA ASP A 972 22.18 -38.52 -34.92
C ASP A 972 23.05 -38.12 -33.71
N LEU A 973 22.41 -38.05 -32.54
CA LEU A 973 23.05 -37.67 -31.28
C LEU A 973 24.12 -38.67 -30.84
N ALA A 974 23.94 -39.96 -31.11
CA ALA A 974 24.88 -41.00 -30.72
C ALA A 974 26.24 -40.80 -31.41
N THR A 975 26.22 -40.46 -32.70
CA THR A 975 27.41 -40.12 -33.49
C THR A 975 28.11 -38.90 -32.91
N LEU A 976 27.37 -37.83 -32.61
CA LEU A 976 27.94 -36.63 -32.01
C LEU A 976 28.51 -36.89 -30.61
N HIS A 977 27.86 -37.74 -29.81
CA HIS A 977 28.30 -38.13 -28.48
C HIS A 977 29.59 -38.97 -28.50
N ALA A 978 29.83 -39.77 -29.55
CA ALA A 978 31.11 -40.48 -29.69
C ALA A 978 32.26 -39.53 -30.05
N LEU A 979 31.96 -38.44 -30.77
CA LEU A 979 32.98 -37.56 -31.37
C LEU A 979 33.28 -36.30 -30.56
N TRP A 980 32.42 -35.89 -29.60
CA TRP A 980 32.58 -34.62 -28.88
C TRP A 980 33.98 -34.38 -28.28
N PRO A 981 34.72 -35.39 -27.75
CA PRO A 981 36.06 -35.15 -27.21
C PRO A 981 37.07 -34.66 -28.27
N GLU A 982 36.87 -35.05 -29.53
CA GLU A 982 37.71 -34.65 -30.67
C GLU A 982 37.32 -33.28 -31.24
N LEU A 983 36.08 -32.84 -31.00
CA LEU A 983 35.58 -31.55 -31.50
C LEU A 983 36.21 -30.35 -30.78
N ILE A 984 36.62 -30.58 -29.52
CA ILE A 984 37.15 -29.56 -28.62
C ILE A 984 38.69 -29.62 -28.51
N ARG A 985 39.31 -28.45 -28.42
CA ARG A 985 40.76 -28.24 -28.23
C ARG A 985 41.03 -27.41 -26.96
N ASP A 986 42.27 -27.44 -26.47
CA ASP A 986 42.69 -26.57 -25.36
C ASP A 986 42.54 -25.10 -25.76
N GLY A 987 41.90 -24.31 -24.89
CA GLY A 987 41.55 -22.92 -25.12
C GLY A 987 40.23 -22.67 -25.86
N ASP A 988 39.46 -23.71 -26.21
CA ASP A 988 38.20 -23.52 -26.94
C ASP A 988 37.09 -22.87 -26.08
N ILE A 989 36.25 -22.07 -26.74
CA ILE A 989 35.00 -21.57 -26.20
C ILE A 989 33.87 -22.32 -26.90
N VAL A 990 33.14 -23.14 -26.15
CA VAL A 990 32.20 -24.14 -26.68
C VAL A 990 30.77 -23.76 -26.31
N LEU A 991 29.94 -23.49 -27.31
CA LEU A 991 28.49 -23.32 -27.14
C LEU A 991 27.77 -24.62 -27.48
N VAL A 992 26.87 -25.09 -26.60
CA VAL A 992 25.97 -26.21 -26.91
C VAL A 992 24.54 -25.73 -26.87
N LYS A 993 23.78 -25.93 -27.96
CA LYS A 993 22.39 -25.45 -28.07
C LYS A 993 21.50 -26.36 -28.90
N GLY A 994 20.27 -26.61 -28.44
CA GLY A 994 19.25 -27.37 -29.18
C GLY A 994 17.92 -27.43 -28.45
N SER A 995 16.88 -27.94 -29.11
CA SER A 995 15.60 -28.21 -28.46
C SER A 995 15.76 -29.30 -27.41
N HIS A 996 14.94 -29.32 -26.35
CA HIS A 996 15.05 -30.38 -25.34
C HIS A 996 14.99 -31.79 -25.96
N GLY A 997 14.08 -31.98 -26.92
CA GLY A 997 13.90 -33.24 -27.65
C GLY A 997 15.03 -33.62 -28.61
N SER A 998 15.98 -32.72 -28.93
CA SER A 998 17.15 -33.08 -29.73
C SER A 998 18.25 -33.76 -28.91
N GLY A 999 18.12 -33.76 -27.57
CA GLY A 999 18.99 -34.50 -26.66
C GLY A 999 20.39 -33.93 -26.45
N VAL A 1000 20.78 -32.82 -27.12
CA VAL A 1000 22.14 -32.23 -27.00
C VAL A 1000 22.53 -31.79 -25.59
N HIS A 1001 21.57 -31.66 -24.66
CA HIS A 1001 21.86 -31.48 -23.23
C HIS A 1001 22.63 -32.66 -22.60
N GLU A 1002 22.60 -33.84 -23.23
CA GLU A 1002 23.45 -34.98 -22.86
C GLU A 1002 24.93 -34.71 -23.15
N ILE A 1003 25.26 -33.97 -24.21
CA ILE A 1003 26.64 -33.57 -24.51
C ILE A 1003 27.18 -32.65 -23.42
N VAL A 1004 26.37 -31.69 -22.96
CA VAL A 1004 26.72 -30.83 -21.82
C VAL A 1004 27.00 -31.67 -20.57
N ARG A 1005 26.14 -32.64 -20.26
CA ARG A 1005 26.34 -33.55 -19.13
C ARG A 1005 27.61 -34.38 -19.26
N ALA A 1006 27.92 -34.89 -20.45
CA ALA A 1006 29.14 -35.66 -20.71
C ALA A 1006 30.40 -34.80 -20.49
N ILE A 1007 30.42 -33.58 -21.05
CA ILE A 1007 31.53 -32.62 -20.86
C ILE A 1007 31.72 -32.30 -19.37
N GLN A 1008 30.64 -32.07 -18.64
CA GLN A 1008 30.69 -31.75 -17.20
C GLN A 1008 31.11 -32.95 -16.35
N ALA A 1009 30.73 -34.18 -16.73
CA ALA A 1009 31.08 -35.40 -15.99
C ALA A 1009 32.57 -35.74 -16.10
N GLU A 1010 33.22 -35.38 -17.21
CA GLU A 1010 34.65 -35.56 -17.44
C GLU A 1010 35.51 -34.36 -17.02
N ALA A 1011 34.92 -33.37 -16.35
CA ALA A 1011 35.64 -32.22 -15.85
C ALA A 1011 36.36 -32.54 -14.52
N ASP A 1012 37.66 -32.25 -14.43
CA ASP A 1012 38.46 -32.44 -13.22
C ASP A 1012 37.99 -31.50 -12.10
N THR A 1013 37.46 -32.06 -11.00
CA THR A 1013 36.88 -31.29 -9.88
C THR A 1013 37.91 -30.52 -9.01
N THR A 1014 39.21 -30.66 -9.28
CA THR A 1014 40.29 -30.15 -8.40
C THR A 1014 41.10 -28.98 -8.98
N ALA A 1015 40.80 -28.46 -10.17
CA ALA A 1015 41.57 -27.37 -10.77
C ALA A 1015 40.72 -26.12 -11.11
N MET A 1016 40.96 -25.07 -10.32
CA MET A 1016 40.74 -23.63 -10.53
C MET A 1016 39.59 -22.94 -9.75
N PRO A 1017 39.86 -21.75 -9.17
CA PRO A 1017 38.85 -20.93 -8.52
C PRO A 1017 37.83 -20.41 -9.53
N ARG A 1018 36.55 -20.59 -9.24
CA ARG A 1018 35.42 -19.97 -9.95
C ARG A 1018 35.47 -18.45 -9.74
N SER A 1019 36.15 -17.71 -10.62
CA SER A 1019 36.19 -16.24 -10.54
C SER A 1019 35.72 -15.60 -11.87
N PRO A 1020 34.71 -14.70 -11.85
CA PRO A 1020 34.10 -14.09 -13.03
C PRO A 1020 34.91 -12.94 -13.66
N ALA A 1021 36.21 -12.81 -13.36
CA ALA A 1021 37.00 -11.62 -13.69
C ALA A 1021 37.77 -11.65 -15.03
N LEU A 1022 37.59 -12.67 -15.89
CA LEU A 1022 38.30 -12.77 -17.17
C LEU A 1022 37.49 -12.32 -18.41
N LEU A 1023 36.33 -11.69 -18.22
CA LEU A 1023 35.47 -11.21 -19.31
C LEU A 1023 35.51 -9.68 -19.54
N ALA A 1024 36.55 -9.00 -19.07
CA ALA A 1024 36.76 -7.57 -19.34
C ALA A 1024 38.20 -7.32 -19.81
N SER A 1025 38.46 -7.58 -21.08
CA SER A 1025 39.50 -6.90 -21.87
C SER A 1025 39.00 -6.72 -23.29
#